data_AF-A0A2T1CFK8-F1
#
_entry.id   AF-A0A2T1CFK8-F1
#
_cell.length_a   1.000
_cell.length_b   1.000
_cell.length_c   1.000
_cell.angle_alpha   90.00
_cell.angle_beta   90.00
_cell.angle_gamma   90.00
#
_symmetry.space_group_name_H-M   'P 1'
#
loop_
_entity.id
_entity.type
_entity.pdbx_description
1 polymer ?
#
loop_
_entity_poly.entity_id
_entity_poly.type
_entity_poly.pdbx_seq_one_letter_code
_entity_poly.pdbx_strand_id
1 'polypeptide(L)'
;MRLALLNSQRNFPNKAYWFSLSIGLLLLTLGFTVPYLNSQRAFLGGDINDGFYQFTLQAAEAFQRSPLEAIQLIFQSLTQDYNRLFSLPLIPLILGFGNSYLAYVISLAIVYLLPFCLTIGAIATTLIPVYPKAVFASTTLIAALFTPNWITLLQGYPDISAALMVVLSIWVALQGVDRQFTWLLTDRWQVPLLGFLFGIGILLRRHFAYAIVAILGAMVIHTAVIFVLEFHRSPRIAWKHLLSFLIRISLVIATSLITLLLLAWDFTIRAFTENYVSLYDSWSRPIGDVFQFYGELYGWLVWLVVLAGFIVGVLTQVLSTPAALFISSFGLISILTWLFRLRYIETYYALHFAPFALLGFAAFTWTILLSLRGKKRLLILALLSILVSWNAIVSITPLSTSNSPFRPLFAAAYPPPIRQNYENVLQVMNFLRQTVPDGEPIFVIYTGHLPMHLILAAERAIYGDTGRQLNMKQGSPTDSDGFYPIEELLEAKYVVLTQPFIGWNEPEQQAIHAVHTAFAEGWEFTEDFAPLPQQFDLQNGVTTTIYQRIRPTSPDRAVRLLHALQTQVNKPLGMQPNWIALDQQSVAKHPTKQRRYNLETASSSAEQPSRQTFLYVGNLAEKNGVKGRVVMPSECGGADLEFVALSEQGQAVARSGAIQFTETAPLRLELDGLDAAYLALEVSQTAASSTESGQCSLRINNLVVSSQ
;
A
#
# COMPACT_ATOMS: atom_id res chain seq x y z
N MET A 1 41.84 4.76 -39.79
CA MET A 1 41.63 3.42 -39.20
C MET A 1 40.76 3.39 -37.93
N ARG A 2 40.52 4.52 -37.22
CA ARG A 2 39.60 4.60 -36.05
C ARG A 2 38.11 4.85 -36.34
N LEU A 3 37.73 5.02 -37.61
CA LEU A 3 36.36 5.33 -38.03
C LEU A 3 35.62 4.14 -38.71
N ALA A 4 36.29 3.00 -38.90
CA ALA A 4 35.72 1.84 -39.60
C ALA A 4 35.08 0.79 -38.66
N LEU A 5 35.05 1.02 -37.34
CA LEU A 5 34.44 0.10 -36.37
C LEU A 5 33.03 0.53 -35.89
N LEU A 6 32.50 1.66 -36.38
CA LEU A 6 31.24 2.23 -35.90
C LEU A 6 29.99 1.80 -36.69
N ASN A 7 30.14 0.85 -37.63
CA ASN A 7 29.01 0.28 -38.36
C ASN A 7 28.87 -1.24 -38.18
N SER A 8 29.36 -1.77 -37.04
CA SER A 8 29.05 -3.13 -36.60
C SER A 8 27.57 -3.20 -36.26
N GLN A 9 26.78 -3.52 -37.29
CA GLN A 9 25.41 -4.00 -37.30
C GLN A 9 24.88 -4.43 -35.92
N ARG A 10 23.68 -3.95 -35.59
CA ARG A 10 22.76 -4.50 -34.57
C ARG A 10 22.34 -5.95 -34.91
N ASN A 11 23.27 -6.80 -35.34
CA ASN A 11 23.05 -8.22 -35.51
C ASN A 11 23.25 -8.88 -34.14
N PHE A 12 22.13 -9.10 -33.47
CA PHE A 12 22.01 -10.09 -32.40
C PHE A 12 21.64 -11.45 -33.00
N PRO A 13 22.61 -12.34 -33.26
CA PRO A 13 22.29 -13.76 -33.26
C PRO A 13 23.44 -14.59 -32.67
N ASN A 14 23.57 -14.61 -31.34
CA ASN A 14 24.17 -15.77 -30.70
C ASN A 14 23.19 -16.28 -29.66
N LYS A 15 22.36 -17.25 -30.08
CA LYS A 15 21.35 -17.89 -29.20
C LYS A 15 22.00 -18.41 -27.91
N ALA A 16 23.24 -18.89 -27.98
CA ALA A 16 23.98 -19.38 -26.82
C ALA A 16 24.27 -18.28 -25.79
N TYR A 17 24.55 -17.04 -26.22
CA TYR A 17 24.79 -15.92 -25.30
C TYR A 17 23.53 -15.58 -24.50
N TRP A 18 22.40 -15.42 -25.18
CA TRP A 18 21.12 -15.10 -24.54
C TRP A 18 20.64 -16.21 -23.62
N PHE A 19 20.83 -17.46 -24.05
CA PHE A 19 20.56 -18.64 -23.24
C PHE A 19 21.41 -18.66 -21.96
N SER A 20 22.72 -18.43 -22.09
CA SER A 20 23.65 -18.40 -20.95
C SER A 20 23.32 -17.28 -19.97
N LEU A 21 23.00 -16.07 -20.47
CA LEU A 21 22.58 -14.95 -19.64
C LEU A 21 21.28 -15.26 -18.89
N SER A 22 20.30 -15.84 -19.57
CA SER A 22 19.00 -16.19 -18.98
C SER A 22 19.16 -17.26 -17.88
N ILE A 23 19.97 -18.29 -18.13
CA ILE A 23 20.30 -19.30 -17.12
C ILE A 23 21.03 -18.66 -15.94
N GLY A 24 22.03 -17.80 -16.18
CA GLY A 24 22.78 -17.15 -15.13
C GLY A 24 21.88 -16.29 -14.22
N LEU A 25 20.95 -15.54 -14.82
CA LEU A 25 19.98 -14.74 -14.07
C LEU A 25 18.98 -15.60 -13.29
N LEU A 26 18.53 -16.72 -13.86
CA LEU A 26 17.66 -17.67 -13.17
C LEU A 26 18.36 -18.31 -11.97
N LEU A 27 19.61 -18.76 -12.15
CA LEU A 27 20.41 -19.35 -11.08
C LEU A 27 20.69 -18.33 -9.96
N LEU A 28 20.98 -17.08 -10.31
CA LEU A 28 21.13 -15.99 -9.34
C LEU A 28 19.83 -15.76 -8.57
N THR A 29 18.69 -15.76 -9.27
CA THR A 29 17.36 -15.59 -8.66
C THR A 29 17.08 -16.69 -7.64
N LEU A 30 17.32 -17.95 -8.01
CA LEU A 30 17.16 -19.09 -7.10
C LEU A 30 18.17 -19.01 -5.94
N GLY A 31 19.41 -18.60 -6.22
CA GLY A 31 20.49 -18.47 -5.25
C GLY A 31 20.24 -17.42 -4.16
N PHE A 32 19.48 -16.36 -4.45
CA PHE A 32 19.04 -15.41 -3.43
C PHE A 32 17.73 -15.83 -2.76
N THR A 33 16.74 -16.23 -3.55
CA THR A 33 15.38 -16.43 -3.05
C THR A 33 15.27 -17.67 -2.15
N VAL A 34 15.83 -18.80 -2.57
CA VAL A 34 15.67 -20.08 -1.84
C VAL A 34 16.35 -20.03 -0.46
N PRO A 35 17.63 -19.64 -0.33
CA PRO A 35 18.26 -19.58 0.99
C PRO A 35 17.61 -18.53 1.91
N TYR A 36 17.19 -17.39 1.36
CA TYR A 36 16.54 -16.34 2.12
C TYR A 36 15.22 -16.83 2.73
N LEU A 37 14.32 -17.36 1.90
CA LEU A 37 13.00 -17.80 2.36
C LEU A 37 13.05 -19.07 3.21
N ASN A 38 14.00 -19.99 2.96
CA ASN A 38 14.18 -21.17 3.82
C ASN A 38 14.74 -20.81 5.21
N SER A 39 15.43 -19.67 5.33
CA SER A 39 15.97 -19.18 6.61
C SER A 39 14.96 -18.35 7.40
N GLN A 40 13.84 -17.99 6.77
CA GLN A 40 12.81 -17.19 7.39
C GLN A 40 12.07 -17.99 8.48
N ARG A 41 11.95 -17.39 9.67
CA ARG A 41 11.18 -17.94 10.80
C ARG A 41 10.30 -16.84 11.37
N ALA A 42 9.30 -16.43 10.60
CA ALA A 42 8.37 -15.39 10.98
C ALA A 42 7.02 -15.62 10.31
N PHE A 43 5.94 -15.25 10.99
CA PHE A 43 4.62 -15.17 10.40
C PHE A 43 4.55 -13.94 9.50
N LEU A 44 4.33 -14.17 8.20
CA LEU A 44 4.05 -13.11 7.24
C LEU A 44 2.59 -12.70 7.43
N GLY A 45 2.31 -11.47 7.83
CA GLY A 45 0.96 -10.94 7.98
C GLY A 45 0.78 -9.61 7.25
N GLY A 46 -0.43 -9.04 7.33
CA GLY A 46 -0.76 -7.77 6.71
C GLY A 46 -0.81 -7.87 5.19
N ASP A 47 -0.46 -6.79 4.50
CA ASP A 47 -0.58 -6.68 3.03
C ASP A 47 0.16 -7.77 2.25
N ILE A 48 1.19 -8.37 2.84
CA ILE A 48 2.01 -9.41 2.19
C ILE A 48 1.23 -10.73 2.08
N ASN A 49 0.83 -11.30 3.21
CA ASN A 49 0.20 -12.61 3.24
C ASN A 49 -1.31 -12.49 3.08
N ASP A 50 -1.98 -11.64 3.86
CA ASP A 50 -3.44 -11.45 3.76
C ASP A 50 -3.86 -10.70 2.48
N GLY A 51 -2.90 -10.00 1.84
CA GLY A 51 -3.08 -9.30 0.57
C GLY A 51 -2.47 -10.04 -0.62
N PHE A 52 -1.26 -9.65 -1.04
CA PHE A 52 -0.73 -9.93 -2.39
C PHE A 52 -0.52 -11.40 -2.72
N TYR A 53 0.03 -12.17 -1.78
CA TYR A 53 0.24 -13.61 -1.99
C TYR A 53 -1.09 -14.35 -2.12
N GLN A 54 -2.02 -14.13 -1.19
CA GLN A 54 -3.33 -14.78 -1.21
C GLN A 54 -4.19 -14.35 -2.39
N PHE A 55 -4.13 -13.08 -2.81
CA PHE A 55 -4.78 -12.64 -4.04
C PHE A 55 -4.28 -13.40 -5.28
N THR A 56 -3.00 -13.75 -5.30
CA THR A 56 -2.41 -14.51 -6.40
C THR A 56 -2.87 -15.97 -6.35
N LEU A 57 -2.90 -16.59 -5.17
CA LEU A 57 -3.42 -17.95 -5.01
C LEU A 57 -4.90 -18.04 -5.40
N GLN A 58 -5.74 -17.13 -4.91
CA GLN A 58 -7.16 -17.07 -5.25
C GLN A 58 -7.38 -16.89 -6.76
N ALA A 59 -6.55 -16.06 -7.42
CA ALA A 59 -6.61 -15.91 -8.86
C ALA A 59 -6.21 -17.19 -9.61
N ALA A 60 -5.19 -17.91 -9.12
CA ALA A 60 -4.79 -19.18 -9.70
C ALA A 60 -5.83 -20.29 -9.48
N GLU A 61 -6.44 -20.37 -8.30
CA GLU A 61 -7.53 -21.30 -7.99
C GLU A 61 -8.78 -21.00 -8.82
N ALA A 62 -9.17 -19.73 -8.94
CA ALA A 62 -10.24 -19.31 -9.83
C ALA A 62 -9.93 -19.71 -11.29
N PHE A 63 -8.67 -19.60 -11.72
CA PHE A 63 -8.27 -19.96 -13.07
C PHE A 63 -8.38 -21.46 -13.33
N GLN A 64 -8.05 -22.30 -12.34
CA GLN A 64 -8.23 -23.77 -12.42
C GLN A 64 -9.70 -24.14 -12.62
N ARG A 65 -10.62 -23.41 -11.98
CA ARG A 65 -12.07 -23.62 -12.15
C ARG A 65 -12.55 -23.09 -13.49
N SER A 66 -12.19 -21.85 -13.81
CA SER A 66 -12.54 -21.16 -15.04
C SER A 66 -11.60 -19.98 -15.31
N PRO A 67 -10.90 -19.94 -16.46
CA PRO A 67 -10.08 -18.78 -16.83
C PRO A 67 -10.86 -17.46 -16.83
N LEU A 68 -12.15 -17.49 -17.20
CA LEU A 68 -13.00 -16.31 -17.21
C LEU A 68 -13.31 -15.82 -15.78
N GLU A 69 -13.50 -16.73 -14.83
CA GLU A 69 -13.74 -16.40 -13.42
C GLU A 69 -12.52 -15.69 -12.81
N ALA A 70 -11.30 -16.17 -13.08
CA ALA A 70 -10.08 -15.48 -12.64
C ALA A 70 -9.96 -14.07 -13.21
N ILE A 71 -10.25 -13.90 -14.51
CA ILE A 71 -10.24 -12.58 -15.15
C ILE A 71 -11.28 -11.67 -14.50
N GLN A 72 -12.52 -12.14 -14.32
CA GLN A 72 -13.57 -11.36 -13.65
C GLN A 72 -13.17 -10.96 -12.24
N LEU A 73 -12.62 -11.88 -11.44
CA LEU A 73 -12.13 -11.63 -10.10
C LEU A 73 -11.05 -10.53 -10.07
N ILE A 74 -10.10 -10.59 -11.00
CA ILE A 74 -9.03 -9.59 -11.13
C ILE A 74 -9.60 -8.23 -11.54
N PHE A 75 -10.47 -8.17 -12.55
CA PHE A 75 -11.03 -6.91 -13.02
C PHE A 75 -11.97 -6.26 -11.99
N GLN A 76 -12.76 -7.04 -11.25
CA GLN A 76 -13.58 -6.53 -10.15
C GLN A 76 -12.73 -5.90 -9.03
N SER A 77 -11.53 -6.45 -8.79
CA SER A 77 -10.61 -5.91 -7.79
C SER A 77 -10.00 -4.54 -8.16
N LEU A 78 -10.10 -4.09 -9.41
CA LEU A 78 -9.62 -2.76 -9.83
C LEU A 78 -10.36 -1.61 -9.13
N THR A 79 -11.52 -1.91 -8.53
CA THR A 79 -12.29 -0.97 -7.70
C THR A 79 -11.82 -0.92 -6.24
N GLN A 80 -10.84 -1.73 -5.84
CA GLN A 80 -10.31 -1.76 -4.47
C GLN A 80 -8.96 -1.02 -4.37
N ASP A 81 -8.55 -0.66 -3.16
CA ASP A 81 -7.25 -0.02 -2.90
C ASP A 81 -6.06 -0.91 -3.28
N TYR A 82 -6.19 -2.21 -3.04
CA TYR A 82 -5.25 -3.23 -3.46
C TYR A 82 -5.86 -4.12 -4.55
N ASN A 83 -5.60 -3.78 -5.81
CA ASN A 83 -6.05 -4.60 -6.92
C ASN A 83 -5.12 -5.79 -7.19
N ARG A 84 -5.65 -6.76 -7.92
CA ARG A 84 -5.02 -8.06 -8.20
C ARG A 84 -4.39 -8.14 -9.58
N LEU A 85 -4.28 -7.03 -10.32
CA LEU A 85 -3.86 -7.04 -11.73
C LEU A 85 -2.48 -7.69 -11.94
N PHE A 86 -1.56 -7.49 -10.99
CA PHE A 86 -0.21 -8.04 -11.04
C PHE A 86 -0.17 -9.57 -10.98
N SER A 87 -1.23 -10.24 -10.52
CA SER A 87 -1.25 -11.70 -10.37
C SER A 87 -1.48 -12.43 -11.69
N LEU A 88 -2.10 -11.78 -12.68
CA LEU A 88 -2.49 -12.39 -13.95
C LEU A 88 -1.32 -13.11 -14.66
N PRO A 89 -0.14 -12.48 -14.86
CA PRO A 89 0.98 -13.18 -15.50
C PRO A 89 1.71 -14.16 -14.57
N LEU A 90 1.41 -14.19 -13.27
CA LEU A 90 1.98 -15.14 -12.31
C LEU A 90 1.24 -16.49 -12.32
N ILE A 91 -0.05 -16.49 -12.70
CA ILE A 91 -0.92 -17.68 -12.65
C ILE A 91 -0.25 -18.94 -13.23
N PRO A 92 0.33 -18.94 -14.46
CA PRO A 92 0.91 -20.16 -15.01
C PRO A 92 2.05 -20.75 -14.17
N LEU A 93 2.84 -19.89 -13.53
CA LEU A 93 3.95 -20.33 -12.67
C LEU A 93 3.44 -20.87 -11.34
N ILE A 94 2.41 -20.25 -10.76
CA ILE A 94 1.78 -20.74 -9.53
C ILE A 94 1.13 -22.10 -9.75
N LEU A 95 0.44 -22.27 -10.87
CA LEU A 95 -0.14 -23.57 -11.26
C LEU A 95 0.94 -24.65 -11.50
N GLY A 96 2.10 -24.26 -12.04
CA GLY A 96 3.20 -25.18 -12.31
C GLY A 96 4.07 -25.55 -11.11
N PHE A 97 4.31 -24.61 -10.20
CA PHE A 97 5.24 -24.77 -9.06
C PHE A 97 4.54 -24.88 -7.69
N GLY A 98 3.21 -24.73 -7.64
CA GLY A 98 2.38 -24.93 -6.46
C GLY A 98 2.11 -23.66 -5.64
N ASN A 99 1.28 -23.82 -4.62
CA ASN A 99 0.71 -22.72 -3.82
C ASN A 99 1.61 -22.29 -2.66
N SER A 100 2.94 -22.27 -2.82
CA SER A 100 3.85 -21.85 -1.76
C SER A 100 4.27 -20.38 -1.89
N TYR A 101 4.61 -19.73 -0.76
CA TYR A 101 5.17 -18.38 -0.78
C TYR A 101 6.47 -18.30 -1.58
N LEU A 102 7.29 -19.37 -1.53
CA LEU A 102 8.49 -19.49 -2.36
C LEU A 102 8.17 -19.45 -3.86
N ALA A 103 7.16 -20.22 -4.31
CA ALA A 103 6.72 -20.21 -5.70
C ALA A 103 6.19 -18.82 -6.11
N TYR A 104 5.48 -18.14 -5.23
CA TYR A 104 5.01 -16.77 -5.44
C TYR A 104 6.16 -15.78 -5.66
N VAL A 105 7.15 -15.75 -4.77
CA VAL A 105 8.30 -14.82 -4.86
C VAL A 105 9.18 -15.13 -6.09
N ILE A 106 9.41 -16.41 -6.40
CA ILE A 106 10.12 -16.80 -7.63
C ILE A 106 9.35 -16.34 -8.87
N SER A 107 8.01 -16.47 -8.86
CA SER A 107 7.16 -16.03 -9.97
C SER A 107 7.27 -14.52 -10.19
N LEU A 108 7.21 -13.72 -9.12
CA LEU A 108 7.46 -12.28 -9.19
C LEU A 108 8.83 -11.97 -9.78
N ALA A 109 9.86 -12.71 -9.38
CA ALA A 109 11.22 -12.46 -9.85
C ALA A 109 11.36 -12.74 -11.36
N ILE A 110 10.83 -13.86 -11.82
CA ILE A 110 10.88 -14.26 -13.23
C ILE A 110 10.06 -13.30 -14.10
N VAL A 111 8.85 -12.96 -13.68
CA VAL A 111 7.90 -12.20 -14.51
C VAL A 111 8.19 -10.69 -14.49
N TYR A 112 8.72 -10.15 -13.38
CA TYR A 112 8.89 -8.71 -13.23
C TYR A 112 10.33 -8.27 -12.99
N LEU A 113 11.06 -8.88 -12.04
CA LEU A 113 12.42 -8.44 -11.71
C LEU A 113 13.43 -8.71 -12.84
N LEU A 114 13.38 -9.89 -13.47
CA LEU A 114 14.30 -10.20 -14.57
C LEU A 114 14.07 -9.30 -15.79
N PRO A 115 12.83 -9.09 -16.28
CA PRO A 115 12.56 -8.09 -17.31
C PRO A 115 12.96 -6.67 -16.90
N PHE A 116 12.83 -6.31 -15.62
CA PHE A 116 13.27 -5.01 -15.11
C PHE A 116 14.78 -4.86 -15.28
N CYS A 117 15.56 -5.86 -14.86
CA CYS A 117 17.02 -5.86 -14.98
C CYS A 117 17.48 -5.79 -16.45
N LEU A 118 16.82 -6.55 -17.33
CA LEU A 118 17.10 -6.54 -18.78
C LEU A 118 16.78 -5.18 -19.40
N THR A 119 15.70 -4.54 -18.97
CA THR A 119 15.30 -3.20 -19.45
C THR A 119 16.28 -2.12 -18.99
N ILE A 120 16.76 -2.20 -17.75
CA ILE A 120 17.86 -1.34 -17.25
C ILE A 120 19.13 -1.54 -18.10
N GLY A 121 19.48 -2.79 -18.42
CA GLY A 121 20.56 -3.11 -19.36
C GLY A 121 20.36 -2.48 -20.74
N ALA A 122 19.12 -2.49 -21.27
CA ALA A 122 18.79 -1.89 -22.55
C ALA A 122 18.94 -0.36 -22.52
N ILE A 123 18.42 0.32 -21.49
CA ILE A 123 18.59 1.77 -21.29
C ILE A 123 20.07 2.14 -21.19
N ALA A 124 20.87 1.32 -20.50
CA ALA A 124 22.29 1.56 -20.34
C ALA A 124 23.04 1.61 -21.67
N THR A 125 22.60 0.86 -22.69
CA THR A 125 23.22 0.93 -24.04
C THR A 125 22.98 2.25 -24.76
N THR A 126 21.90 2.95 -24.43
CA THR A 126 21.62 4.31 -24.90
C THR A 126 22.43 5.34 -24.12
N LEU A 127 22.57 5.14 -22.81
CA LEU A 127 23.35 6.03 -21.93
C LEU A 127 24.86 5.93 -22.20
N ILE A 128 25.38 4.72 -22.41
CA ILE A 128 26.80 4.39 -22.62
C ILE A 128 26.94 3.80 -24.03
N PRO A 129 27.09 4.65 -25.07
CA PRO A 129 27.08 4.23 -26.47
C PRO A 129 28.43 3.62 -26.90
N VAL A 130 28.97 2.67 -26.12
CA VAL A 130 30.25 1.99 -26.34
C VAL A 130 30.09 0.52 -25.95
N TYR A 131 30.53 -0.42 -26.80
CA TYR A 131 30.41 -1.87 -26.56
C TYR A 131 29.02 -2.33 -26.06
N PRO A 132 27.94 -2.11 -26.84
CA PRO A 132 26.56 -2.24 -26.36
C PRO A 132 26.24 -3.61 -25.75
N LYS A 133 26.78 -4.70 -26.29
CA LYS A 133 26.57 -6.06 -25.72
C LYS A 133 27.16 -6.20 -24.31
N ALA A 134 28.36 -5.66 -24.09
CA ALA A 134 29.03 -5.74 -22.79
C ALA A 134 28.36 -4.80 -21.78
N VAL A 135 27.99 -3.57 -22.20
CA VAL A 135 27.22 -2.64 -21.37
C VAL A 135 25.90 -3.25 -20.95
N PHE A 136 25.16 -3.84 -21.89
CA PHE A 136 23.90 -4.51 -21.62
C PHE A 136 24.07 -5.61 -20.56
N ALA A 137 24.96 -6.59 -20.80
CA ALA A 137 25.15 -7.71 -19.87
C ALA A 137 25.65 -7.27 -18.49
N SER A 138 26.69 -6.42 -18.45
CA SER A 138 27.27 -5.97 -17.18
C SER A 138 26.26 -5.16 -16.37
N THR A 139 25.48 -4.29 -17.01
CA THR A 139 24.47 -3.48 -16.31
C THR A 139 23.27 -4.34 -15.87
N THR A 140 22.88 -5.34 -16.66
CA THR A 140 21.86 -6.32 -16.28
C THR A 140 22.30 -7.11 -15.05
N LEU A 141 23.57 -7.56 -15.01
CA LEU A 141 24.14 -8.26 -13.87
C LEU A 141 24.24 -7.37 -12.64
N ILE A 142 24.67 -6.11 -12.80
CA ILE A 142 24.68 -5.12 -11.70
C ILE A 142 23.27 -4.94 -11.16
N ALA A 143 22.25 -4.77 -12.02
CA ALA A 143 20.86 -4.64 -11.61
C ALA A 143 20.33 -5.87 -10.87
N ALA A 144 20.72 -7.07 -11.32
CA ALA A 144 20.38 -8.32 -10.66
C ALA A 144 21.11 -8.53 -9.34
N LEU A 145 22.24 -7.87 -9.07
CA LEU A 145 22.95 -7.91 -7.79
C LEU A 145 22.57 -6.75 -6.86
N PHE A 146 21.75 -5.83 -7.32
CA PHE A 146 21.47 -4.59 -6.60
C PHE A 146 20.41 -4.80 -5.51
N THR A 147 20.82 -4.67 -4.25
CA THR A 147 20.04 -5.11 -3.09
C THR A 147 18.62 -4.52 -2.99
N PRO A 148 18.39 -3.20 -3.16
CA PRO A 148 17.05 -2.63 -3.04
C PRO A 148 15.99 -3.30 -3.95
N ASN A 149 16.39 -3.85 -5.09
CA ASN A 149 15.49 -4.58 -5.99
C ASN A 149 15.00 -5.90 -5.36
N TRP A 150 15.84 -6.54 -4.56
CA TRP A 150 15.55 -7.82 -3.89
C TRP A 150 14.75 -7.64 -2.62
N ILE A 151 15.06 -6.63 -1.79
CA ILE A 151 14.43 -6.45 -0.47
C ILE A 151 12.90 -6.42 -0.61
N THR A 152 12.42 -5.57 -1.52
CA THR A 152 10.99 -5.44 -1.82
C THR A 152 10.36 -6.76 -2.26
N LEU A 153 11.05 -7.48 -3.16
CA LEU A 153 10.56 -8.72 -3.74
C LEU A 153 10.57 -9.89 -2.74
N LEU A 154 11.62 -10.01 -1.92
CA LEU A 154 11.78 -11.04 -0.90
C LEU A 154 10.78 -10.87 0.26
N GLN A 155 10.30 -9.65 0.48
CA GLN A 155 9.17 -9.35 1.36
C GLN A 155 7.81 -9.66 0.70
N GLY A 156 7.76 -10.00 -0.60
CA GLY A 156 6.55 -10.40 -1.31
C GLY A 156 5.72 -9.23 -1.86
N TYR A 157 6.30 -8.04 -1.95
CA TYR A 157 5.63 -6.90 -2.54
C TYR A 157 5.71 -6.94 -4.08
N PRO A 158 4.59 -6.74 -4.81
CA PRO A 158 4.56 -6.80 -6.26
C PRO A 158 5.02 -5.51 -6.95
N ASP A 159 5.55 -4.52 -6.21
CA ASP A 159 5.88 -3.17 -6.69
C ASP A 159 6.85 -3.13 -7.86
N ILE A 160 7.70 -4.15 -7.96
CA ILE A 160 8.61 -4.33 -9.09
C ILE A 160 7.86 -4.43 -10.44
N SER A 161 6.58 -4.83 -10.43
CA SER A 161 5.72 -4.87 -11.62
C SER A 161 5.45 -3.47 -12.19
N ALA A 162 5.17 -2.49 -11.34
CA ALA A 162 4.99 -1.09 -11.75
C ALA A 162 6.32 -0.43 -12.07
N ALA A 163 7.38 -0.76 -11.33
CA ALA A 163 8.74 -0.32 -11.64
C ALA A 163 9.20 -0.80 -13.03
N LEU A 164 8.82 -2.02 -13.43
CA LEU A 164 9.03 -2.52 -14.81
C LEU A 164 8.36 -1.62 -15.84
N MET A 165 7.10 -1.21 -15.64
CA MET A 165 6.41 -0.30 -16.55
C MET A 165 7.10 1.06 -16.65
N VAL A 166 7.64 1.57 -15.53
CA VAL A 166 8.42 2.81 -15.51
C VAL A 166 9.71 2.69 -16.32
N VAL A 167 10.50 1.62 -16.14
CA VAL A 167 11.74 1.46 -16.92
C VAL A 167 11.46 1.17 -18.39
N LEU A 168 10.39 0.43 -18.72
CA LEU A 168 9.95 0.28 -20.11
C LEU A 168 9.57 1.62 -20.71
N SER A 169 8.90 2.49 -19.94
CA SER A 169 8.56 3.84 -20.40
C SER A 169 9.79 4.71 -20.63
N ILE A 170 10.78 4.67 -19.73
CA ILE A 170 12.06 5.37 -19.91
C ILE A 170 12.77 4.85 -21.17
N TRP A 171 12.82 3.53 -21.36
CA TRP A 171 13.44 2.91 -22.53
C TRP A 171 12.75 3.32 -23.83
N VAL A 172 11.40 3.28 -23.88
CA VAL A 172 10.61 3.71 -25.04
C VAL A 172 10.81 5.20 -25.31
N ALA A 173 10.81 6.05 -24.29
CA ALA A 173 11.04 7.49 -24.42
C ALA A 173 12.42 7.82 -25.02
N LEU A 174 13.44 7.05 -24.62
CA LEU A 174 14.82 7.21 -25.09
C LEU A 174 15.11 6.51 -26.43
N GLN A 175 14.15 5.82 -27.06
CA GLN A 175 14.36 5.25 -28.39
C GLN A 175 14.65 6.36 -29.41
N GLY A 176 15.74 6.21 -30.16
CA GLY A 176 16.22 7.19 -31.14
C GLY A 176 17.02 8.35 -30.55
N VAL A 177 17.27 8.36 -29.24
CA VAL A 177 18.21 9.30 -28.61
C VAL A 177 19.63 8.80 -28.80
N ASP A 178 20.40 9.52 -29.62
CA ASP A 178 21.83 9.25 -29.83
C ASP A 178 22.69 10.23 -29.00
N ARG A 179 23.99 10.37 -29.33
CA ARG A 179 24.90 11.34 -28.66
C ARG A 179 24.50 12.80 -28.88
N GLN A 180 23.72 13.08 -29.93
CA GLN A 180 23.25 14.42 -30.24
C GLN A 180 21.89 14.65 -29.58
N PHE A 181 21.64 15.89 -29.15
CA PHE A 181 20.35 16.31 -28.63
C PHE A 181 19.28 16.19 -29.73
N THR A 182 18.51 15.11 -29.70
CA THR A 182 17.39 14.83 -30.61
C THR A 182 16.05 14.91 -29.88
N TRP A 183 15.02 15.36 -30.60
CA TRP A 183 13.65 15.44 -30.09
C TRP A 183 13.16 14.04 -29.65
N LEU A 184 12.48 14.00 -28.50
CA LEU A 184 11.86 12.78 -28.00
C LEU A 184 10.61 12.42 -28.79
N LEU A 185 10.14 11.18 -28.63
CA LEU A 185 8.90 10.68 -29.24
C LEU A 185 8.92 10.78 -30.77
N THR A 186 10.04 10.48 -31.43
CA THR A 186 10.21 10.61 -32.88
C THR A 186 9.23 9.72 -33.66
N ASP A 187 8.97 8.52 -33.16
CA ASP A 187 8.08 7.55 -33.80
C ASP A 187 6.66 7.61 -33.26
N ARG A 188 5.68 7.41 -34.13
CA ARG A 188 4.26 7.49 -33.76
C ARG A 188 3.81 6.37 -32.82
N TRP A 189 4.46 5.21 -32.86
CA TRP A 189 4.12 4.06 -32.00
C TRP A 189 4.49 4.30 -30.52
N GLN A 190 5.46 5.18 -30.25
CA GLN A 190 5.89 5.50 -28.88
C GLN A 190 4.75 6.14 -28.08
N VAL A 191 3.91 6.95 -28.74
CA VAL A 191 2.81 7.69 -28.11
C VAL A 191 1.78 6.77 -27.45
N PRO A 192 1.07 5.88 -28.19
CA PRO A 192 0.08 4.99 -27.58
C PRO A 192 0.72 3.98 -26.63
N LEU A 193 1.96 3.52 -26.90
CA LEU A 193 2.62 2.58 -26.01
C LEU A 193 2.98 3.23 -24.66
N LEU A 194 3.52 4.45 -24.66
CA LEU A 194 3.82 5.17 -23.42
C LEU A 194 2.57 5.46 -22.62
N GLY A 195 1.48 5.89 -23.28
CA GLY A 195 0.21 6.10 -22.59
C GLY A 195 -0.30 4.82 -21.95
N PHE A 196 -0.26 3.69 -22.67
CA PHE A 196 -0.61 2.39 -22.14
C PHE A 196 0.27 1.98 -20.95
N LEU A 197 1.60 2.09 -21.06
CA LEU A 197 2.54 1.77 -19.98
C LEU A 197 2.32 2.66 -18.75
N PHE A 198 2.03 3.94 -18.93
CA PHE A 198 1.67 4.85 -17.85
C PHE A 198 0.38 4.40 -17.15
N GLY A 199 -0.68 4.11 -17.93
CA GLY A 199 -1.94 3.63 -17.40
C GLY A 199 -1.77 2.33 -16.60
N ILE A 200 -1.13 1.31 -17.20
CA ILE A 200 -0.88 0.03 -16.54
C ILE A 200 0.03 0.17 -15.32
N GLY A 201 1.07 1.01 -15.37
CA GLY A 201 1.94 1.26 -14.22
C GLY A 201 1.19 1.81 -13.01
N ILE A 202 0.26 2.75 -13.23
CA ILE A 202 -0.62 3.29 -12.18
C ILE A 202 -1.56 2.21 -11.65
N LEU A 203 -2.15 1.39 -12.53
CA LEU A 203 -3.06 0.32 -12.10
C LEU A 203 -2.34 -0.76 -11.33
N LEU A 204 -1.13 -1.17 -11.74
CA LEU A 204 -0.35 -2.15 -10.99
C LEU A 204 -0.04 -1.63 -9.58
N ARG A 205 0.39 -0.37 -9.47
CA ARG A 205 0.63 0.31 -8.18
C ARG A 205 0.40 1.82 -8.30
N ARG A 206 -0.63 2.33 -7.62
CA ARG A 206 -1.06 3.74 -7.72
C ARG A 206 0.03 4.77 -7.46
N HIS A 207 0.93 4.53 -6.50
CA HIS A 207 1.99 5.48 -6.15
C HIS A 207 3.06 5.62 -7.25
N PHE A 208 3.11 4.72 -8.23
CA PHE A 208 3.94 4.90 -9.43
C PHE A 208 3.42 6.00 -10.38
N ALA A 209 2.23 6.56 -10.13
CA ALA A 209 1.81 7.83 -10.73
C ALA A 209 2.88 8.93 -10.53
N TYR A 210 3.55 8.96 -9.36
CA TYR A 210 4.62 9.93 -9.08
C TYR A 210 5.88 9.69 -9.93
N ALA A 211 6.20 8.43 -10.27
CA ALA A 211 7.28 8.14 -11.22
C ALA A 211 6.94 8.61 -12.64
N ILE A 212 5.67 8.51 -13.04
CA ILE A 212 5.20 9.00 -14.34
C ILE A 212 5.29 10.53 -14.40
N VAL A 213 4.92 11.22 -13.32
CA VAL A 213 5.13 12.68 -13.19
C VAL A 213 6.62 13.02 -13.34
N ALA A 214 7.52 12.24 -12.73
CA ALA A 214 8.97 12.43 -12.89
C ALA A 214 9.46 12.20 -14.32
N ILE A 215 8.90 11.20 -15.04
CA ILE A 215 9.19 10.97 -16.47
C ILE A 215 8.72 12.17 -17.30
N LEU A 216 7.49 12.64 -17.10
CA LEU A 216 6.95 13.80 -17.81
C LEU A 216 7.79 15.05 -17.54
N GLY A 217 8.20 15.28 -16.29
CA GLY A 217 9.09 16.37 -15.93
C GLY A 217 10.47 16.26 -16.60
N ALA A 218 11.04 15.06 -16.66
CA ALA A 218 12.29 14.81 -17.39
C ALA A 218 12.14 15.07 -18.90
N MET A 219 11.02 14.66 -19.50
CA MET A 219 10.71 14.96 -20.90
C MET A 219 10.60 16.48 -21.14
N VAL A 220 9.96 17.23 -20.23
CA VAL A 220 9.85 18.70 -20.33
C VAL A 220 11.23 19.36 -20.26
N ILE A 221 12.07 18.96 -19.30
CA ILE A 221 13.44 19.52 -19.16
C ILE A 221 14.28 19.21 -20.39
N HIS A 222 14.26 17.96 -20.87
CA HIS A 222 14.99 17.55 -22.07
C HIS A 222 14.52 18.37 -23.29
N THR A 223 13.22 18.49 -23.49
CA THR A 223 12.64 19.29 -24.59
C THR A 223 12.99 20.77 -24.46
N ALA A 224 12.98 21.34 -23.25
CA ALA A 224 13.34 22.75 -23.04
C ALA A 224 14.79 23.03 -23.46
N VAL A 225 15.73 22.15 -23.10
CA VAL A 225 17.13 22.28 -23.52
C VAL A 225 17.25 22.22 -25.04
N ILE A 226 16.59 21.27 -25.70
CA ILE A 226 16.62 21.14 -27.16
C ILE A 226 16.01 22.37 -27.83
N PHE A 227 14.86 22.82 -27.34
CA PHE A 227 14.18 24.00 -27.85
C PHE A 227 15.10 25.22 -27.78
N VAL A 228 15.78 25.48 -26.66
CA VAL A 228 16.73 26.60 -26.54
C VAL A 228 17.88 26.47 -27.55
N LEU A 229 18.49 25.28 -27.66
CA LEU A 229 19.59 25.02 -28.59
C LEU A 229 19.17 25.22 -30.06
N GLU A 230 17.96 24.79 -30.43
CA GLU A 230 17.43 24.93 -31.79
C GLU A 230 16.88 26.34 -32.06
N PHE A 231 16.27 26.99 -31.08
CA PHE A 231 15.70 28.34 -31.19
C PHE A 231 16.78 29.37 -31.55
N HIS A 232 17.96 29.26 -30.95
CA HIS A 232 19.10 30.10 -31.32
C HIS A 232 19.57 29.92 -32.76
N ARG A 233 19.30 28.78 -33.40
CA ARG A 233 19.69 28.50 -34.79
C ARG A 233 18.56 28.77 -35.78
N SER A 234 17.33 28.42 -35.43
CA SER A 234 16.17 28.44 -36.33
C SER A 234 14.85 28.50 -35.54
N PRO A 235 14.41 29.71 -35.12
CA PRO A 235 13.21 29.89 -34.29
C PRO A 235 11.94 29.23 -34.85
N ARG A 236 11.70 29.35 -36.15
CA ARG A 236 10.51 28.79 -36.81
C ARG A 236 10.47 27.26 -36.73
N ILE A 237 11.63 26.60 -36.89
CA ILE A 237 11.73 25.13 -36.84
C ILE A 237 11.57 24.67 -35.39
N ALA A 238 12.24 25.34 -34.44
CA ALA A 238 12.13 25.05 -33.02
C ALA A 238 10.67 25.10 -32.53
N TRP A 239 9.90 26.13 -32.92
CA TRP A 239 8.48 26.23 -32.59
C TRP A 239 7.62 25.13 -33.22
N LYS A 240 7.89 24.76 -34.48
CA LYS A 240 7.18 23.67 -35.14
C LYS A 240 7.42 22.33 -34.43
N HIS A 241 8.67 22.06 -34.05
CA HIS A 241 9.02 20.86 -33.31
C HIS A 241 8.46 20.87 -31.89
N LEU A 242 8.50 22.01 -31.19
CA LEU A 242 7.86 22.18 -29.88
C LEU A 242 6.36 21.88 -29.96
N LEU A 243 5.64 22.45 -30.93
CA LEU A 243 4.22 22.18 -31.12
C LEU A 243 3.96 20.69 -31.42
N SER A 244 4.76 20.07 -32.29
CA SER A 244 4.67 18.63 -32.56
C SER A 244 4.87 17.80 -31.29
N PHE A 245 5.86 18.16 -30.47
CA PHE A 245 6.11 17.49 -29.19
C PHE A 245 4.94 17.69 -28.21
N LEU A 246 4.41 18.91 -28.09
CA LEU A 246 3.26 19.22 -27.23
C LEU A 246 2.01 18.44 -27.64
N ILE A 247 1.78 18.25 -28.94
CA ILE A 247 0.69 17.40 -29.43
C ILE A 247 0.94 15.93 -29.02
N ARG A 248 2.16 15.42 -29.23
CA ARG A 248 2.51 14.02 -28.89
C ARG A 248 2.41 13.75 -27.39
N ILE A 249 2.90 14.65 -26.54
CA ILE A 249 2.80 14.48 -25.08
C ILE A 249 1.35 14.55 -24.60
N SER A 250 0.53 15.42 -25.19
CA SER A 250 -0.91 15.49 -24.92
C SER A 250 -1.60 14.17 -25.31
N LEU A 251 -1.21 13.57 -26.44
CA LEU A 251 -1.71 12.25 -26.84
C LEU A 251 -1.23 11.12 -25.93
N VAL A 252 -0.01 11.18 -25.39
CA VAL A 252 0.46 10.22 -24.35
C VAL A 252 -0.43 10.31 -23.11
N ILE A 253 -0.71 11.52 -22.63
CA ILE A 253 -1.59 11.74 -21.47
C ILE A 253 -3.01 11.25 -21.77
N ALA A 254 -3.56 11.57 -22.94
CA ALA A 254 -4.88 11.13 -23.35
C ALA A 254 -4.98 9.60 -23.45
N THR A 255 -3.99 8.94 -24.04
CA THR A 255 -3.97 7.46 -24.15
C THR A 255 -3.75 6.78 -22.80
N SER A 256 -3.02 7.41 -21.87
CA SER A 256 -2.95 6.95 -20.48
C SER A 256 -4.29 7.05 -19.77
N LEU A 257 -4.99 8.19 -19.90
CA LEU A 257 -6.32 8.37 -19.33
C LEU A 257 -7.34 7.38 -19.93
N ILE A 258 -7.32 7.17 -21.25
CA ILE A 258 -8.16 6.16 -21.91
C ILE A 258 -7.86 4.76 -21.35
N THR A 259 -6.58 4.42 -21.16
CA THR A 259 -6.18 3.14 -20.57
C THR A 259 -6.78 2.97 -19.16
N LEU A 260 -6.69 4.00 -18.33
CA LEU A 260 -7.26 4.01 -16.98
C LEU A 260 -8.79 3.91 -16.99
N LEU A 261 -9.48 4.67 -17.84
CA LEU A 261 -10.93 4.66 -17.94
C LEU A 261 -11.47 3.34 -18.47
N LEU A 262 -10.78 2.70 -19.43
CA LEU A 262 -11.19 1.42 -20.00
C LEU A 262 -11.02 0.26 -19.03
N LEU A 263 -9.95 0.29 -18.21
CA LEU A 263 -9.63 -0.82 -17.32
C LEU A 263 -10.22 -0.63 -15.91
N ALA A 264 -10.18 0.59 -15.37
CA ALA A 264 -10.54 0.89 -13.99
C ALA A 264 -11.27 2.23 -13.86
N TRP A 265 -12.48 2.30 -14.43
CA TRP A 265 -13.33 3.49 -14.40
C TRP A 265 -13.50 4.08 -12.99
N ASP A 266 -13.93 3.28 -12.01
CA ASP A 266 -14.20 3.77 -10.65
C ASP A 266 -12.95 4.28 -9.94
N PHE A 267 -11.84 3.55 -10.08
CA PHE A 267 -10.54 3.99 -9.56
C PHE A 267 -10.15 5.34 -10.17
N THR A 268 -10.33 5.51 -11.48
CA THR A 268 -9.98 6.76 -12.18
C THR A 268 -10.79 7.94 -11.64
N ILE A 269 -12.10 7.76 -11.43
CA ILE A 269 -12.95 8.82 -10.85
C ILE A 269 -12.53 9.14 -9.41
N ARG A 270 -12.22 8.13 -8.58
CA ARG A 270 -11.69 8.37 -7.22
C ARG A 270 -10.33 9.09 -7.26
N ALA A 271 -9.46 8.71 -8.19
CA ALA A 271 -8.15 9.35 -8.38
C ALA A 271 -8.24 10.87 -8.60
N PHE A 272 -9.32 11.34 -9.24
CA PHE A 272 -9.57 12.77 -9.45
C PHE A 272 -10.31 13.48 -8.30
N THR A 273 -10.93 12.74 -7.40
CA THR A 273 -11.84 13.30 -6.37
C THR A 273 -11.31 13.16 -4.94
N GLU A 274 -10.43 12.20 -4.68
CA GLU A 274 -9.80 12.00 -3.38
C GLU A 274 -8.48 12.77 -3.22
N ASN A 275 -8.32 13.41 -2.07
CA ASN A 275 -7.04 13.98 -1.67
C ASN A 275 -6.20 12.92 -0.94
N TYR A 276 -5.49 12.10 -1.71
CA TYR A 276 -4.62 11.05 -1.16
C TYR A 276 -3.50 11.58 -0.26
N VAL A 277 -3.07 12.84 -0.43
CA VAL A 277 -2.03 13.36 0.45
C VAL A 277 -2.56 13.64 1.85
N SER A 278 -3.80 14.14 1.97
CA SER A 278 -4.46 14.26 3.26
C SER A 278 -4.79 12.89 3.87
N LEU A 279 -5.18 11.92 3.04
CA LEU A 279 -5.53 10.57 3.50
C LEU A 279 -4.34 9.85 4.13
N TYR A 280 -3.13 10.05 3.59
CA TYR A 280 -1.91 9.38 4.04
C TYR A 280 -0.97 10.28 4.87
N ASP A 281 -1.43 11.43 5.37
CA ASP A 281 -0.55 12.38 6.07
C ASP A 281 0.07 11.77 7.35
N SER A 282 -0.67 10.89 8.03
CA SER A 282 -0.21 10.13 9.22
C SER A 282 0.99 9.19 8.95
N TRP A 283 1.18 8.83 7.68
CA TRP A 283 2.30 7.98 7.24
C TRP A 283 3.56 8.80 6.91
N SER A 284 3.44 10.13 6.86
CA SER A 284 4.55 11.01 6.53
C SER A 284 5.55 11.11 7.69
N ARG A 285 6.84 11.21 7.35
CA ARG A 285 7.95 11.32 8.31
C ARG A 285 8.69 12.65 8.16
N PRO A 286 9.46 13.07 9.18
CA PRO A 286 10.42 14.15 9.04
C PRO A 286 11.36 13.96 7.85
N ILE A 287 11.72 15.04 7.16
CA ILE A 287 12.58 15.00 5.97
C ILE A 287 13.93 14.32 6.28
N GLY A 288 14.48 14.56 7.48
CA GLY A 288 15.72 13.94 7.94
C GLY A 288 15.64 12.41 7.96
N ASP A 289 14.54 11.87 8.47
CA ASP A 289 14.32 10.41 8.57
C ASP A 289 14.19 9.79 7.18
N VAL A 290 13.46 10.45 6.27
CA VAL A 290 13.30 9.98 4.88
C VAL A 290 14.62 10.01 4.12
N PHE A 291 15.40 11.09 4.29
CA PHE A 291 16.73 11.24 3.69
C PHE A 291 17.70 10.19 4.22
N GLN A 292 17.73 9.98 5.53
CA GLN A 292 18.57 8.97 6.16
C GLN A 292 18.15 7.56 5.71
N PHE A 293 16.87 7.25 5.74
CA PHE A 293 16.33 5.94 5.36
C PHE A 293 16.73 5.55 3.94
N TYR A 294 16.46 6.40 2.93
CA TYR A 294 16.83 6.07 1.54
C TYR A 294 18.33 6.19 1.27
N GLY A 295 19.03 7.05 2.03
CA GLY A 295 20.49 7.12 2.04
C GLY A 295 21.12 5.79 2.47
N GLU A 296 20.67 5.27 3.61
CA GLU A 296 21.13 4.00 4.18
C GLU A 296 20.65 2.78 3.39
N LEU A 297 19.41 2.80 2.87
CA LEU A 297 18.85 1.68 2.11
C LEU A 297 19.71 1.31 0.91
N TYR A 298 20.21 2.31 0.17
CA TYR A 298 21.17 2.11 -0.92
C TYR A 298 22.63 2.06 -0.43
N GLY A 299 22.93 2.77 0.67
CA GLY A 299 24.26 3.03 1.18
C GLY A 299 24.84 4.33 0.63
N TRP A 300 25.35 5.20 1.51
CA TRP A 300 25.89 6.51 1.11
C TRP A 300 27.06 6.42 0.13
N LEU A 301 27.86 5.35 0.18
CA LEU A 301 28.95 5.14 -0.78
C LEU A 301 28.40 4.85 -2.18
N VAL A 302 27.28 4.14 -2.28
CA VAL A 302 26.62 3.88 -3.57
C VAL A 302 26.10 5.19 -4.15
N TRP A 303 25.43 6.04 -3.36
CA TRP A 303 24.99 7.37 -3.79
C TRP A 303 26.15 8.24 -4.30
N LEU A 304 27.29 8.23 -3.61
CA LEU A 304 28.48 8.94 -4.06
C LEU A 304 28.99 8.41 -5.42
N VAL A 305 29.03 7.08 -5.60
CA VAL A 305 29.40 6.45 -6.87
C VAL A 305 28.41 6.82 -7.99
N VAL A 306 27.11 6.86 -7.70
CA VAL A 306 26.06 7.24 -8.65
C VAL A 306 26.25 8.67 -9.14
N LEU A 307 26.43 9.62 -8.22
CA LEU A 307 26.65 11.03 -8.55
C LEU A 307 27.96 11.21 -9.33
N ALA A 308 29.04 10.58 -8.88
CA ALA A 308 30.32 10.59 -9.58
C ALA A 308 30.20 9.98 -10.99
N GLY A 309 29.38 8.93 -11.16
CA GLY A 309 29.13 8.28 -12.44
C GLY A 309 28.55 9.22 -13.48
N PHE A 310 27.50 9.95 -13.13
CA PHE A 310 26.92 10.95 -14.04
C PHE A 310 27.86 12.13 -14.28
N ILE A 311 28.46 12.70 -13.22
CA ILE A 311 29.32 13.88 -13.35
C ILE A 311 30.58 13.56 -14.17
N VAL A 312 31.36 12.57 -13.74
CA VAL A 312 32.63 12.22 -14.41
C VAL A 312 32.35 11.61 -15.79
N GLY A 313 31.28 10.83 -15.94
CA GLY A 313 30.92 10.21 -17.22
C GLY A 313 30.54 11.23 -18.29
N VAL A 314 29.83 12.31 -17.92
CA VAL A 314 29.56 13.44 -18.83
C VAL A 314 30.83 14.23 -19.12
N LEU A 315 31.63 14.58 -18.09
CA LEU A 315 32.88 15.34 -18.26
C LEU A 315 33.92 14.62 -19.14
N THR A 316 33.98 13.29 -19.05
CA THR A 316 34.86 12.44 -19.87
C THR A 316 34.26 12.07 -21.23
N GLN A 317 33.04 12.52 -21.52
CA GLN A 317 32.30 12.22 -22.75
C GLN A 317 32.08 10.72 -23.02
N VAL A 318 32.12 9.90 -21.96
CA VAL A 318 31.77 8.47 -22.03
C VAL A 318 30.26 8.31 -22.18
N LEU A 319 29.48 9.15 -21.49
CA LEU A 319 28.02 9.12 -21.51
C LEU A 319 27.45 9.96 -22.64
N SER A 320 26.30 9.53 -23.16
CA SER A 320 25.44 10.37 -23.99
C SER A 320 24.82 11.48 -23.12
N THR A 321 25.23 12.73 -23.34
CA THR A 321 24.72 13.89 -22.56
C THR A 321 23.19 14.01 -22.58
N PRO A 322 22.49 13.83 -23.72
CA PRO A 322 21.02 13.87 -23.73
C PRO A 322 20.39 12.77 -22.86
N ALA A 323 20.86 11.52 -22.96
CA ALA A 323 20.35 10.42 -22.14
C ALA A 323 20.67 10.63 -20.65
N ALA A 324 21.88 11.10 -20.33
CA ALA A 324 22.29 11.43 -18.97
C ALA A 324 21.43 12.55 -18.37
N LEU A 325 21.10 13.59 -19.14
CA LEU A 325 20.20 14.66 -18.72
C LEU A 325 18.81 14.12 -18.38
N PHE A 326 18.23 13.32 -19.28
CA PHE A 326 16.91 12.74 -19.08
C PHE A 326 16.85 11.88 -17.81
N ILE A 327 17.80 10.94 -17.67
CA ILE A 327 17.84 10.00 -16.53
C ILE A 327 18.11 10.74 -15.22
N SER A 328 19.01 11.73 -15.22
CA SER A 328 19.31 12.52 -14.02
C SER A 328 18.14 13.42 -13.62
N SER A 329 17.42 13.99 -14.58
CA SER A 329 16.22 14.79 -14.32
C SER A 329 15.10 13.93 -13.74
N PHE A 330 14.87 12.74 -14.30
CA PHE A 330 13.93 11.77 -13.74
C PHE A 330 14.28 11.39 -12.29
N GLY A 331 15.56 11.05 -12.05
CA GLY A 331 16.03 10.68 -10.72
C GLY A 331 15.87 11.82 -9.71
N LEU A 332 16.27 13.04 -10.07
CA LEU A 332 16.17 14.21 -9.22
C LEU A 332 14.71 14.54 -8.88
N ILE A 333 13.82 14.58 -9.87
CA ILE A 333 12.39 14.87 -9.62
C ILE A 333 11.77 13.78 -8.74
N SER A 334 12.14 12.51 -8.95
CA SER A 334 11.69 11.41 -8.10
C SER A 334 12.15 11.61 -6.66
N ILE A 335 13.45 11.87 -6.44
CA ILE A 335 14.02 12.12 -5.10
C ILE A 335 13.33 13.32 -4.44
N LEU A 336 13.15 14.44 -5.15
CA LEU A 336 12.49 15.62 -4.60
C LEU A 336 11.02 15.34 -4.22
N THR A 337 10.30 14.58 -5.04
CA THR A 337 8.90 14.21 -4.76
C THR A 337 8.80 13.39 -3.48
N TRP A 338 9.66 12.40 -3.32
CA TRP A 338 9.66 11.55 -2.13
C TRP A 338 10.17 12.26 -0.88
N LEU A 339 11.22 13.08 -0.98
CA LEU A 339 11.79 13.80 0.16
C LEU A 339 10.93 14.96 0.66
N PHE A 340 10.28 15.71 -0.24
CA PHE A 340 9.59 16.95 0.13
C PHE A 340 8.07 16.87 0.07
N ARG A 341 7.49 16.02 -0.80
CA ARG A 341 6.03 15.94 -0.97
C ARG A 341 5.40 14.78 -0.23
N LEU A 342 5.93 13.57 -0.40
CA LEU A 342 5.31 12.35 0.13
C LEU A 342 5.84 12.00 1.53
N ARG A 343 7.17 11.99 1.70
CA ARG A 343 7.84 11.73 2.97
C ARG A 343 7.51 10.37 3.61
N TYR A 344 7.12 9.37 2.83
CA TYR A 344 6.91 8.01 3.36
C TYR A 344 8.21 7.22 3.38
N ILE A 345 8.33 6.27 4.31
CA ILE A 345 9.50 5.41 4.46
C ILE A 345 9.09 3.94 4.32
N GLU A 346 9.28 3.39 3.12
CA GLU A 346 9.11 1.95 2.92
C GLU A 346 10.09 1.46 1.86
N THR A 347 10.45 0.18 1.95
CA THR A 347 11.42 -0.46 1.06
C THR A 347 10.95 -0.45 -0.39
N TYR A 348 9.66 -0.65 -0.64
CA TYR A 348 9.09 -0.71 -1.99
C TYR A 348 9.08 0.64 -2.71
N TYR A 349 9.01 1.75 -1.97
CA TYR A 349 9.12 3.10 -2.55
C TYR A 349 10.53 3.41 -3.08
N ALA A 350 11.56 2.68 -2.61
CA ALA A 350 12.92 2.82 -3.13
C ALA A 350 13.00 2.56 -4.64
N LEU A 351 12.12 1.70 -5.18
CA LEU A 351 12.09 1.36 -6.61
C LEU A 351 11.90 2.58 -7.52
N HIS A 352 11.38 3.70 -7.02
CA HIS A 352 11.34 4.98 -7.75
C HIS A 352 12.73 5.52 -8.11
N PHE A 353 13.73 5.25 -7.27
CA PHE A 353 15.10 5.73 -7.46
C PHE A 353 16.00 4.70 -8.14
N ALA A 354 15.59 3.43 -8.15
CA ALA A 354 16.37 2.32 -8.67
C ALA A 354 16.91 2.57 -10.10
N PRO A 355 16.13 3.08 -11.08
CA PRO A 355 16.67 3.33 -12.42
C PRO A 355 17.82 4.34 -12.41
N PHE A 356 17.70 5.42 -11.65
CA PHE A 356 18.74 6.45 -11.54
C PHE A 356 20.00 5.91 -10.86
N ALA A 357 19.83 5.23 -9.72
CA ALA A 357 20.95 4.64 -8.97
C ALA A 357 21.69 3.56 -9.79
N LEU A 358 20.97 2.64 -10.44
CA LEU A 358 21.57 1.57 -11.25
C LEU A 358 22.35 2.12 -12.44
N LEU A 359 21.75 3.06 -13.18
CA LEU A 359 22.36 3.63 -14.37
C LEU A 359 23.55 4.53 -14.02
N GLY A 360 23.51 5.26 -12.91
CA GLY A 360 24.65 6.03 -12.42
C GLY A 360 25.81 5.16 -11.95
N PHE A 361 25.52 4.04 -11.27
CA PHE A 361 26.55 3.08 -10.87
C PHE A 361 27.21 2.42 -12.10
N ALA A 362 26.41 2.00 -13.07
CA ALA A 362 26.91 1.47 -14.33
C ALA A 362 27.74 2.52 -15.10
N ALA A 363 27.27 3.77 -15.15
CA ALA A 363 27.97 4.89 -15.75
C ALA A 363 29.35 5.10 -15.13
N PHE A 364 29.47 5.08 -13.79
CA PHE A 364 30.76 5.18 -13.12
C PHE A 364 31.69 4.03 -13.49
N THR A 365 31.19 2.79 -13.41
CA THR A 365 31.95 1.57 -13.72
C THR A 365 32.54 1.62 -15.12
N TRP A 366 31.72 1.97 -16.12
CA TRP A 366 32.16 2.08 -17.51
C TRP A 366 33.08 3.28 -17.75
N THR A 367 32.86 4.40 -17.07
CA THR A 367 33.74 5.56 -17.14
C THR A 367 35.14 5.22 -16.63
N ILE A 368 35.25 4.50 -15.52
CA ILE A 368 36.53 3.99 -14.99
C ILE A 368 37.18 3.01 -15.97
N LEU A 369 36.41 2.07 -16.52
CA LEU A 369 36.90 1.05 -17.45
C LEU A 369 37.53 1.67 -18.71
N LEU A 370 36.92 2.74 -19.24
CA LEU A 370 37.32 3.40 -20.48
C LEU A 370 38.33 4.52 -20.27
N SER A 371 38.29 5.24 -19.15
CA SER A 371 39.12 6.44 -18.91
C SER A 371 40.42 6.14 -18.16
N LEU A 372 40.45 5.15 -17.26
CA LEU A 372 41.64 4.82 -16.48
C LEU A 372 42.44 3.67 -17.11
N ARG A 373 43.73 3.59 -16.77
CA ARG A 373 44.65 2.54 -17.26
C ARG A 373 45.45 1.90 -16.11
N GLY A 374 46.00 0.72 -16.37
CA GLY A 374 46.92 0.02 -15.45
C GLY A 374 46.29 -0.44 -14.13
N LYS A 375 47.11 -0.47 -13.06
CA LYS A 375 46.73 -0.99 -11.74
C LYS A 375 45.59 -0.21 -11.07
N LYS A 376 45.52 1.11 -11.28
CA LYS A 376 44.46 1.97 -10.71
C LYS A 376 43.06 1.57 -11.17
N ARG A 377 42.92 1.27 -12.47
CA ARG A 377 41.67 0.76 -13.05
C ARG A 377 41.25 -0.55 -12.39
N LEU A 378 42.18 -1.51 -12.30
CA LEU A 378 41.91 -2.81 -11.69
C LEU A 378 41.51 -2.69 -10.22
N LEU A 379 42.21 -1.83 -9.45
CA LEU A 379 41.90 -1.58 -8.05
C LEU A 379 40.48 -1.02 -7.88
N ILE A 380 40.12 0.03 -8.62
CA ILE A 380 38.79 0.66 -8.49
C ILE A 380 37.68 -0.30 -8.93
N LEU A 381 37.87 -1.03 -10.04
CA LEU A 381 36.90 -2.03 -10.48
C LEU A 381 36.76 -3.17 -9.46
N ALA A 382 37.86 -3.62 -8.84
CA ALA A 382 37.80 -4.61 -7.76
C ALA A 382 37.03 -4.07 -6.55
N LEU A 383 37.25 -2.83 -6.15
CA LEU A 383 36.50 -2.19 -5.06
C LEU A 383 35.01 -2.05 -5.38
N LEU A 384 34.65 -1.68 -6.61
CA LEU A 384 33.25 -1.59 -7.05
C LEU A 384 32.57 -2.97 -7.06
N SER A 385 33.27 -3.99 -7.55
CA SER A 385 32.77 -5.37 -7.52
C SER A 385 32.59 -5.86 -6.08
N ILE A 386 33.56 -5.60 -5.20
CA ILE A 386 33.44 -5.90 -3.77
C ILE A 386 32.25 -5.17 -3.15
N LEU A 387 32.07 -3.87 -3.44
CA LEU A 387 30.95 -3.08 -2.92
C LEU A 387 29.59 -3.68 -3.30
N VAL A 388 29.39 -4.01 -4.58
CA VAL A 388 28.11 -4.58 -5.05
C VAL A 388 27.90 -5.99 -4.50
N SER A 389 28.91 -6.85 -4.55
CA SER A 389 28.80 -8.22 -4.01
C SER A 389 28.63 -8.23 -2.49
N TRP A 390 29.32 -7.36 -1.77
CA TRP A 390 29.17 -7.21 -0.32
C TRP A 390 27.78 -6.72 0.04
N ASN A 391 27.29 -5.66 -0.63
CA ASN A 391 25.92 -5.19 -0.43
C ASN A 391 24.89 -6.28 -0.75
N ALA A 392 25.08 -7.05 -1.82
CA ALA A 392 24.17 -8.13 -2.19
C ALA A 392 24.12 -9.22 -1.11
N ILE A 393 25.29 -9.67 -0.61
CA ILE A 393 25.38 -10.75 0.37
C ILE A 393 24.95 -10.27 1.76
N VAL A 394 25.58 -9.22 2.28
CA VAL A 394 25.39 -8.81 3.68
C VAL A 394 23.99 -8.29 3.93
N SER A 395 23.39 -7.62 2.95
CA SER A 395 22.08 -7.01 3.18
C SER A 395 20.93 -8.03 3.20
N ILE A 396 21.08 -9.19 2.58
CA ILE A 396 20.06 -10.26 2.57
C ILE A 396 20.45 -11.47 3.42
N THR A 397 21.53 -11.38 4.21
CA THR A 397 21.97 -12.46 5.09
C THR A 397 22.10 -11.97 6.53
N PRO A 398 22.04 -12.86 7.53
CA PRO A 398 22.24 -12.51 8.94
C PRO A 398 23.62 -11.93 9.29
N LEU A 399 24.56 -11.85 8.34
CA LEU A 399 25.91 -11.34 8.55
C LEU A 399 25.95 -9.83 8.92
N SER A 400 24.86 -9.11 8.73
CA SER A 400 24.81 -7.65 8.92
C SER A 400 24.61 -7.15 10.35
N THR A 401 24.56 -7.99 11.37
CA THR A 401 24.22 -7.57 12.75
C THR A 401 25.28 -6.71 13.46
N SER A 402 26.31 -6.24 12.74
CA SER A 402 27.36 -5.38 13.30
C SER A 402 26.93 -3.92 13.40
N ASN A 403 26.95 -3.36 14.61
CA ASN A 403 26.69 -1.94 14.93
C ASN A 403 27.87 -1.01 14.57
N SER A 404 28.54 -1.25 13.44
CA SER A 404 29.69 -0.43 13.03
C SER A 404 29.27 0.99 12.61
N PRO A 405 30.02 2.05 12.98
CA PRO A 405 29.74 3.42 12.54
C PRO A 405 29.84 3.59 11.01
N PHE A 406 30.50 2.67 10.30
CA PHE A 406 30.59 2.66 8.85
C PHE A 406 29.41 1.94 8.16
N ARG A 407 28.48 1.36 8.93
CA ARG A 407 27.33 0.63 8.40
C ARG A 407 26.48 1.44 7.40
N PRO A 408 26.22 2.75 7.61
CA PRO A 408 25.45 3.58 6.68
C PRO A 408 26.11 3.78 5.29
N LEU A 409 27.42 3.50 5.16
CA LEU A 409 28.10 3.59 3.87
C LEU A 409 27.66 2.47 2.90
N PHE A 410 27.21 1.34 3.45
CA PHE A 410 26.77 0.16 2.72
C PHE A 410 25.24 0.05 2.76
N ALA A 411 24.66 -0.69 1.81
CA ALA A 411 23.20 -0.86 1.73
C ALA A 411 22.64 -1.45 3.03
N ALA A 412 21.52 -0.92 3.54
CA ALA A 412 20.89 -1.37 4.77
C ALA A 412 20.53 -2.85 4.72
N ALA A 413 20.51 -3.52 5.87
CA ALA A 413 20.25 -4.94 5.92
C ALA A 413 18.82 -5.28 6.26
N TYR A 414 18.32 -6.22 5.48
CA TYR A 414 17.04 -6.87 5.60
C TYR A 414 17.33 -8.37 5.52
N PRO A 415 17.94 -8.96 6.57
CA PRO A 415 18.12 -10.40 6.62
C PRO A 415 16.74 -11.09 6.68
N PRO A 416 16.67 -12.41 6.39
CA PRO A 416 15.45 -13.18 6.56
C PRO A 416 14.85 -12.91 7.94
N PRO A 417 13.56 -12.55 8.04
CA PRO A 417 12.99 -12.20 9.33
C PRO A 417 12.93 -13.45 10.20
N ILE A 418 13.60 -13.37 11.35
CA ILE A 418 13.57 -14.39 12.41
C ILE A 418 12.91 -13.74 13.61
N ARG A 419 11.70 -14.18 13.93
CA ARG A 419 10.96 -13.70 15.08
C ARG A 419 11.45 -14.44 16.33
N GLN A 420 11.95 -13.68 17.31
CA GLN A 420 12.47 -14.27 18.55
C GLN A 420 11.35 -14.77 19.46
N ASN A 421 10.20 -14.08 19.50
CA ASN A 421 9.02 -14.47 20.28
C ASN A 421 8.02 -15.34 19.48
N TYR A 422 8.52 -16.17 18.55
CA TYR A 422 7.68 -17.02 17.69
C TYR A 422 6.76 -17.94 18.52
N GLU A 423 7.33 -18.61 19.52
CA GLU A 423 6.58 -19.52 20.40
C GLU A 423 5.56 -18.78 21.28
N ASN A 424 5.88 -17.59 21.76
CA ASN A 424 4.97 -16.78 22.59
C ASN A 424 3.73 -16.36 21.79
N VAL A 425 3.89 -16.00 20.51
CA VAL A 425 2.77 -15.72 19.61
C VAL A 425 1.89 -16.97 19.43
N LEU A 426 2.50 -18.14 19.26
CA LEU A 426 1.76 -19.41 19.16
C LEU A 426 1.00 -19.71 20.46
N GLN A 427 1.58 -19.45 21.63
CA GLN A 427 0.91 -19.63 22.91
C GLN A 427 -0.32 -18.73 23.05
N VAL A 428 -0.21 -17.44 22.69
CA VAL A 428 -1.35 -16.52 22.71
C VAL A 428 -2.44 -16.99 21.74
N MET A 429 -2.07 -17.35 20.51
CA MET A 429 -2.98 -17.81 19.47
C MET A 429 -3.72 -19.09 19.90
N ASN A 430 -2.99 -20.09 20.43
CA ASN A 430 -3.58 -21.33 20.92
C ASN A 430 -4.51 -21.09 22.12
N PHE A 431 -4.11 -20.22 23.05
CA PHE A 431 -4.95 -19.88 24.19
C PHE A 431 -6.25 -19.22 23.76
N LEU A 432 -6.20 -18.27 22.82
CA LEU A 432 -7.41 -17.64 22.26
C LEU A 432 -8.32 -18.70 21.62
N ARG A 433 -7.78 -19.64 20.82
CA ARG A 433 -8.60 -20.70 20.21
C ARG A 433 -9.25 -21.64 21.22
N GLN A 434 -8.60 -21.90 22.35
CA GLN A 434 -9.12 -22.78 23.40
C GLN A 434 -10.14 -22.07 24.30
N THR A 435 -9.98 -20.76 24.50
CA THR A 435 -10.76 -19.99 25.48
C THR A 435 -11.97 -19.32 24.86
N VAL A 436 -11.88 -18.93 23.59
CA VAL A 436 -12.93 -18.18 22.88
C VAL A 436 -13.88 -19.19 22.21
N PRO A 437 -15.09 -19.41 22.74
CA PRO A 437 -16.05 -20.34 22.14
C PRO A 437 -16.59 -19.79 20.82
N ASP A 438 -16.95 -20.70 19.90
CA ASP A 438 -17.82 -20.44 18.73
C ASP A 438 -17.48 -19.21 17.87
N GLY A 439 -16.21 -18.81 17.81
CA GLY A 439 -15.77 -17.66 17.00
C GLY A 439 -16.26 -16.31 17.51
N GLU A 440 -16.45 -16.17 18.82
CA GLU A 440 -16.76 -14.88 19.45
C GLU A 440 -15.74 -13.78 19.08
N PRO A 441 -16.18 -12.51 18.92
CA PRO A 441 -15.32 -11.43 18.46
C PRO A 441 -14.25 -11.03 19.48
N ILE A 442 -13.02 -10.87 18.99
CA ILE A 442 -11.82 -10.52 19.77
C ILE A 442 -11.29 -9.18 19.27
N PHE A 443 -11.25 -8.15 20.11
CA PHE A 443 -10.62 -6.89 19.76
C PHE A 443 -9.15 -6.86 20.18
N VAL A 444 -8.25 -6.56 19.25
CA VAL A 444 -6.81 -6.50 19.52
C VAL A 444 -6.35 -5.05 19.66
N ILE A 445 -6.00 -4.65 20.88
CA ILE A 445 -5.30 -3.39 21.15
C ILE A 445 -3.82 -3.65 20.93
N TYR A 446 -3.38 -3.39 19.70
CA TYR A 446 -2.06 -3.79 19.29
C TYR A 446 -0.98 -2.77 19.67
N THR A 447 0.21 -3.32 19.88
CA THR A 447 1.49 -2.63 19.88
C THR A 447 2.39 -3.32 18.86
N GLY A 448 3.53 -2.72 18.50
CA GLY A 448 4.43 -3.28 17.49
C GLY A 448 4.83 -4.76 17.67
N HIS A 449 4.66 -5.34 18.86
CA HIS A 449 5.03 -6.73 19.16
C HIS A 449 3.95 -7.79 18.89
N LEU A 450 2.68 -7.43 18.79
CA LEU A 450 1.58 -8.38 18.56
C LEU A 450 0.38 -7.72 17.84
N PRO A 451 0.55 -7.29 16.58
CA PRO A 451 -0.57 -6.83 15.78
C PRO A 451 -1.53 -7.97 15.42
N MET A 452 -2.81 -7.64 15.21
CA MET A 452 -3.87 -8.62 14.88
C MET A 452 -3.48 -9.53 13.71
N HIS A 453 -2.96 -8.93 12.63
CA HIS A 453 -2.57 -9.66 11.42
C HIS A 453 -1.48 -10.71 11.68
N LEU A 454 -0.69 -10.54 12.75
CA LEU A 454 0.31 -11.53 13.14
C LEU A 454 -0.34 -12.77 13.77
N ILE A 455 -1.35 -12.59 14.62
CA ILE A 455 -2.06 -13.71 15.25
C ILE A 455 -2.84 -14.47 14.18
N LEU A 456 -3.49 -13.77 13.25
CA LEU A 456 -4.17 -14.37 12.11
C LEU A 456 -3.19 -15.11 11.18
N ALA A 457 -2.02 -14.53 10.91
CA ALA A 457 -0.98 -15.19 10.14
C ALA A 457 -0.44 -16.45 10.85
N ALA A 458 -0.31 -16.42 12.17
CA ALA A 458 0.08 -17.58 12.97
C ALA A 458 -0.98 -18.68 12.93
N GLU A 459 -2.24 -18.33 13.12
CA GLU A 459 -3.36 -19.27 13.02
C GLU A 459 -3.38 -19.94 11.64
N ARG A 460 -3.28 -19.16 10.55
CA ARG A 460 -3.23 -19.71 9.20
C ARG A 460 -2.02 -20.62 8.99
N ALA A 461 -0.84 -20.24 9.48
CA ALA A 461 0.36 -21.03 9.30
C ALA A 461 0.26 -22.42 9.95
N ILE A 462 -0.48 -22.54 11.06
CA ILE A 462 -0.65 -23.81 11.79
C ILE A 462 -1.86 -24.60 11.31
N TYR A 463 -3.00 -23.94 11.06
CA TYR A 463 -4.29 -24.60 10.82
C TYR A 463 -4.78 -24.50 9.36
N GLY A 464 -4.07 -23.77 8.49
CA GLY A 464 -4.50 -23.51 7.12
C GLY A 464 -5.69 -22.54 7.02
N ASP A 465 -6.13 -22.26 5.80
CA ASP A 465 -7.20 -21.28 5.56
C ASP A 465 -8.60 -21.74 6.01
N THR A 466 -8.86 -23.05 5.94
CA THR A 466 -10.14 -23.67 6.33
C THR A 466 -10.24 -23.96 7.83
N GLY A 467 -9.11 -23.99 8.54
CA GLY A 467 -9.06 -24.28 9.97
C GLY A 467 -9.13 -23.04 10.88
N ARG A 468 -9.34 -21.85 10.31
CA ARG A 468 -9.42 -20.58 11.07
C ARG A 468 -10.70 -20.49 11.89
N GLN A 469 -10.58 -20.06 13.13
CA GLN A 469 -11.68 -19.95 14.10
C GLN A 469 -11.71 -18.57 14.77
N LEU A 470 -10.58 -17.86 14.84
CA LEU A 470 -10.50 -16.59 15.54
C LEU A 470 -11.18 -15.47 14.74
N ASN A 471 -12.22 -14.87 15.32
CA ASN A 471 -12.90 -13.69 14.78
C ASN A 471 -12.27 -12.43 15.35
N MET A 472 -11.20 -11.96 14.72
CA MET A 472 -10.48 -10.78 15.20
C MET A 472 -11.01 -9.49 14.59
N LYS A 473 -11.09 -8.47 15.44
CA LYS A 473 -11.42 -7.08 15.13
C LYS A 473 -10.25 -6.20 15.58
N GLN A 474 -10.06 -5.10 14.89
CA GLN A 474 -9.09 -4.06 15.27
C GLN A 474 -9.63 -2.69 14.86
N GLY A 475 -9.20 -1.67 15.58
CA GLY A 475 -9.41 -0.29 15.15
C GLY A 475 -8.49 0.13 14.01
N SER A 476 -8.65 1.38 13.54
CA SER A 476 -7.75 1.93 12.54
C SER A 476 -6.31 1.99 13.05
N PRO A 477 -5.33 1.57 12.22
CA PRO A 477 -3.93 1.64 12.64
C PRO A 477 -3.38 3.07 12.68
N THR A 478 -4.01 3.99 11.95
CA THR A 478 -3.60 5.38 11.74
C THR A 478 -4.78 6.33 11.89
N ASP A 479 -4.50 7.57 12.28
CA ASP A 479 -5.55 8.56 12.52
C ASP A 479 -6.10 9.22 11.23
N SER A 480 -5.26 9.44 10.21
CA SER A 480 -5.64 10.23 9.01
C SER A 480 -6.61 9.53 8.06
N ASP A 481 -6.66 8.20 8.09
CA ASP A 481 -7.62 7.34 7.38
C ASP A 481 -8.46 6.52 8.35
N GLY A 482 -8.45 6.90 9.63
CA GLY A 482 -9.05 6.12 10.71
C GLY A 482 -10.42 6.56 11.16
N PHE A 483 -10.86 5.85 12.21
CA PHE A 483 -12.13 6.04 12.91
C PHE A 483 -11.96 5.58 14.37
N TYR A 484 -12.85 6.04 15.25
CA TYR A 484 -12.90 5.62 16.64
C TYR A 484 -13.50 4.21 16.69
N PRO A 485 -12.81 3.19 17.23
CA PRO A 485 -13.21 1.79 17.11
C PRO A 485 -14.28 1.40 18.15
N ILE A 486 -15.31 2.24 18.30
CA ILE A 486 -16.38 2.05 19.28
C ILE A 486 -17.21 0.82 18.91
N GLU A 487 -17.60 0.68 17.64
CA GLU A 487 -18.41 -0.46 17.17
C GLU A 487 -17.68 -1.78 17.45
N GLU A 488 -16.40 -1.88 17.07
CA GLU A 488 -15.60 -3.09 17.27
C GLU A 488 -15.37 -3.40 18.75
N LEU A 489 -15.18 -2.37 19.59
CA LEU A 489 -15.04 -2.53 21.04
C LEU A 489 -16.34 -3.02 21.67
N LEU A 490 -17.49 -2.49 21.26
CA LEU A 490 -18.80 -2.89 21.76
C LEU A 490 -19.17 -4.32 21.33
N GLU A 491 -18.83 -4.70 20.10
CA GLU A 491 -18.99 -6.07 19.60
C GLU A 491 -18.12 -7.07 20.38
N ALA A 492 -16.89 -6.69 20.72
CA ALA A 492 -15.90 -7.60 21.28
C ALA A 492 -16.32 -8.28 22.58
N LYS A 493 -16.19 -9.61 22.62
CA LYS A 493 -16.33 -10.43 23.83
C LYS A 493 -15.00 -10.63 24.54
N TYR A 494 -13.90 -10.52 23.80
CA TYR A 494 -12.55 -10.56 24.36
C TYR A 494 -11.74 -9.36 23.88
N VAL A 495 -10.84 -8.88 24.73
CA VAL A 495 -9.87 -7.83 24.37
C VAL A 495 -8.46 -8.32 24.64
N VAL A 496 -7.59 -8.23 23.65
CA VAL A 496 -6.16 -8.53 23.79
C VAL A 496 -5.41 -7.22 23.95
N LEU A 497 -4.81 -7.02 25.12
CA LEU A 497 -4.05 -5.81 25.46
C LEU A 497 -2.57 -6.14 25.61
N THR A 498 -1.72 -5.36 24.97
CA THR A 498 -0.26 -5.43 25.15
C THR A 498 0.26 -4.21 25.91
N GLN A 499 1.15 -4.41 26.89
CA GLN A 499 1.70 -3.36 27.74
C GLN A 499 3.23 -3.46 27.82
N PRO A 500 3.98 -2.32 27.76
CA PRO A 500 3.50 -0.94 27.52
C PRO A 500 2.99 -0.72 26.08
N PHE A 501 2.33 0.42 25.83
CA PHE A 501 2.02 0.83 24.46
C PHE A 501 3.32 1.14 23.72
N ILE A 502 3.49 0.57 22.53
CA ILE A 502 4.64 0.84 21.66
C ILE A 502 4.09 1.09 20.26
N GLY A 503 3.91 2.38 19.95
CA GLY A 503 3.50 2.84 18.63
C GLY A 503 4.69 2.94 17.67
N TRP A 504 4.45 2.73 16.37
CA TRP A 504 5.46 2.97 15.33
C TRP A 504 5.52 4.46 14.91
N ASN A 505 4.46 5.21 15.20
CA ASN A 505 4.37 6.66 15.08
C ASN A 505 3.31 7.21 16.04
N GLU A 506 3.59 7.24 17.34
CA GLU A 506 2.59 7.56 18.38
C GLU A 506 1.74 8.83 18.13
N PRO A 507 2.29 9.96 17.62
CA PRO A 507 1.48 11.15 17.31
C PRO A 507 0.37 10.92 16.27
N GLU A 508 0.49 9.84 15.49
CA GLU A 508 -0.39 9.48 14.39
C GLU A 508 -1.21 8.20 14.66
N GLN A 509 -1.14 7.70 15.89
CA GLN A 509 -1.86 6.52 16.38
C GLN A 509 -2.67 6.85 17.64
N GLN A 510 -3.15 8.09 17.77
CA GLN A 510 -3.80 8.57 18.99
C GLN A 510 -5.11 7.83 19.25
N ALA A 511 -5.86 7.45 18.22
CA ALA A 511 -7.13 6.75 18.41
C ALA A 511 -6.95 5.40 19.11
N ILE A 512 -6.01 4.57 18.65
CA ILE A 512 -5.74 3.27 19.28
C ILE A 512 -4.99 3.43 20.61
N HIS A 513 -4.13 4.45 20.75
CA HIS A 513 -3.46 4.76 22.02
C HIS A 513 -4.46 5.20 23.09
N ALA A 514 -5.51 5.96 22.73
CA ALA A 514 -6.57 6.34 23.66
C ALA A 514 -7.34 5.11 24.17
N VAL A 515 -7.63 4.14 23.29
CA VAL A 515 -8.23 2.85 23.70
C VAL A 515 -7.27 2.06 24.61
N HIS A 516 -5.98 2.05 24.30
CA HIS A 516 -4.97 1.44 25.17
C HIS A 516 -4.97 2.09 26.57
N THR A 517 -4.96 3.42 26.62
CA THR A 517 -5.02 4.22 27.85
C THR A 517 -6.26 3.86 28.66
N ALA A 518 -7.42 3.71 28.00
CA ALA A 518 -8.67 3.36 28.67
C ALA A 518 -8.56 2.05 29.47
N PHE A 519 -7.93 1.02 28.90
CA PHE A 519 -7.67 -0.25 29.60
C PHE A 519 -6.52 -0.18 30.60
N ALA A 520 -5.46 0.58 30.30
CA ALA A 520 -4.31 0.69 31.20
C ALA A 520 -4.64 1.48 32.48
N GLU A 521 -5.49 2.50 32.38
CA GLU A 521 -5.89 3.38 33.49
C GLU A 521 -7.21 2.98 34.15
N GLY A 522 -7.92 1.98 33.60
CA GLY A 522 -9.17 1.48 34.18
C GLY A 522 -10.34 2.45 34.05
N TRP A 523 -10.57 3.00 32.85
CA TRP A 523 -11.74 3.85 32.59
C TRP A 523 -13.06 3.10 32.81
N GLU A 524 -14.16 3.82 33.02
CA GLU A 524 -15.49 3.27 33.35
C GLU A 524 -15.95 2.13 32.41
N PHE A 525 -15.65 2.25 31.12
CA PHE A 525 -15.95 1.23 30.10
C PHE A 525 -15.29 -0.13 30.39
N THR A 526 -14.09 -0.11 30.96
CA THR A 526 -13.26 -1.31 31.13
C THR A 526 -13.73 -2.19 32.28
N GLU A 527 -14.56 -1.65 33.19
CA GLU A 527 -15.28 -2.44 34.19
C GLU A 527 -16.26 -3.46 33.60
N ASP A 528 -16.62 -3.32 32.31
CA ASP A 528 -17.43 -4.30 31.60
C ASP A 528 -16.64 -5.57 31.26
N PHE A 529 -15.34 -5.58 31.56
CA PHE A 529 -14.42 -6.67 31.30
C PHE A 529 -13.67 -7.10 32.57
N ALA A 530 -13.34 -8.38 32.64
CA ALA A 530 -12.47 -8.95 33.66
C ALA A 530 -11.21 -9.54 33.00
N PRO A 531 -10.00 -9.34 33.56
CA PRO A 531 -8.79 -9.97 33.06
C PRO A 531 -8.85 -11.49 33.29
N LEU A 532 -8.40 -12.25 32.30
CA LEU A 532 -8.16 -13.68 32.43
C LEU A 532 -6.85 -13.93 33.20
N PRO A 533 -6.73 -15.07 33.92
CA PRO A 533 -5.60 -15.31 34.83
C PRO A 533 -4.27 -15.51 34.11
N GLN A 534 -4.28 -15.87 32.82
CA GLN A 534 -3.08 -16.14 32.05
C GLN A 534 -2.55 -14.85 31.41
N GLN A 535 -1.29 -14.53 31.71
CA GLN A 535 -0.52 -13.48 31.04
C GLN A 535 0.57 -14.11 30.19
N PHE A 536 0.93 -13.44 29.10
CA PHE A 536 1.98 -13.90 28.19
C PHE A 536 3.09 -12.85 28.15
N ASP A 537 4.32 -13.26 28.42
CA ASP A 537 5.49 -12.43 28.13
C ASP A 537 5.82 -12.58 26.65
N LEU A 538 5.85 -11.49 25.89
CA LEU A 538 6.21 -11.52 24.48
C LEU A 538 7.73 -11.40 24.35
N GLN A 539 8.26 -10.20 24.60
CA GLN A 539 9.68 -9.88 24.56
C GLN A 539 9.94 -8.47 25.11
N ASN A 540 11.14 -8.21 25.64
CA ASN A 540 11.61 -6.87 26.04
C ASN A 540 10.71 -6.21 27.10
N GLY A 541 10.13 -7.01 27.99
CA GLY A 541 9.22 -6.53 29.05
C GLY A 541 7.81 -6.21 28.55
N VAL A 542 7.45 -6.63 27.33
CA VAL A 542 6.09 -6.47 26.79
C VAL A 542 5.25 -7.67 27.18
N THR A 543 4.20 -7.44 27.95
CA THR A 543 3.25 -8.48 28.39
C THR A 543 1.90 -8.34 27.70
N THR A 544 1.26 -9.46 27.43
CA THR A 544 -0.11 -9.53 26.90
C THR A 544 -1.06 -10.03 27.98
N THR A 545 -2.12 -9.25 28.20
CA THR A 545 -3.26 -9.62 29.05
C THR A 545 -4.51 -9.74 28.18
N ILE A 546 -5.31 -10.77 28.42
CA ILE A 546 -6.57 -10.99 27.72
C ILE A 546 -7.71 -10.71 28.69
N TYR A 547 -8.66 -9.90 28.26
CA TYR A 547 -9.85 -9.55 29.04
C TYR A 547 -11.07 -10.23 28.43
N GLN A 548 -11.98 -10.71 29.28
CA GLN A 548 -13.27 -11.25 28.89
C GLN A 548 -14.38 -10.30 29.32
N ARG A 549 -15.34 -10.03 28.43
CA ARG A 549 -16.51 -9.22 28.74
C ARG A 549 -17.41 -9.96 29.74
N ILE A 550 -17.69 -9.33 30.87
CA ILE A 550 -18.54 -9.87 31.94
C ILE A 550 -19.95 -9.28 31.94
N ARG A 551 -20.15 -8.13 31.28
CA ARG A 551 -21.47 -7.51 31.10
C ARG A 551 -21.54 -6.71 29.78
N PRO A 552 -22.73 -6.55 29.18
CA PRO A 552 -22.92 -5.65 28.05
C PRO A 552 -22.67 -4.20 28.45
N THR A 553 -22.04 -3.42 27.56
CA THR A 553 -21.87 -1.98 27.75
C THR A 553 -23.19 -1.25 27.47
N SER A 554 -23.60 -0.37 28.37
CA SER A 554 -24.81 0.45 28.16
C SER A 554 -24.57 1.59 27.16
N PRO A 555 -25.60 2.04 26.41
CA PRO A 555 -25.43 3.09 25.42
C PRO A 555 -24.86 4.40 25.97
N ASP A 556 -25.24 4.79 27.20
CA ASP A 556 -24.72 5.99 27.86
C ASP A 556 -23.22 5.88 28.14
N ARG A 557 -22.74 4.70 28.56
CA ARG A 557 -21.33 4.42 28.79
C ARG A 557 -20.54 4.40 27.48
N ALA A 558 -21.13 3.88 26.40
CA ALA A 558 -20.55 3.93 25.07
C ALA A 558 -20.37 5.38 24.57
N VAL A 559 -21.36 6.25 24.82
CA VAL A 559 -21.28 7.68 24.48
C VAL A 559 -20.19 8.37 25.30
N ARG A 560 -20.09 8.11 26.61
CA ARG A 560 -19.02 8.65 27.45
C ARG A 560 -17.63 8.18 27.01
N LEU A 561 -17.49 6.91 26.63
CA LEU A 561 -16.24 6.39 26.04
C LEU A 561 -15.89 7.15 24.76
N LEU A 562 -16.84 7.28 23.82
CA LEU A 562 -16.61 8.02 22.58
C LEU A 562 -16.15 9.45 22.86
N HIS A 563 -16.84 10.16 23.76
CA HIS A 563 -16.49 11.52 24.13
C HIS A 563 -15.07 11.60 24.73
N ALA A 564 -14.71 10.66 25.62
CA ALA A 564 -13.38 10.58 26.20
C ALA A 564 -12.30 10.32 25.13
N LEU A 565 -12.55 9.40 24.19
CA LEU A 565 -11.64 9.14 23.06
C LEU A 565 -11.49 10.39 22.18
N GLN A 566 -12.59 11.06 21.83
CA GLN A 566 -12.57 12.29 21.03
C GLN A 566 -11.78 13.41 21.71
N THR A 567 -11.93 13.54 23.03
CA THR A 567 -11.21 14.51 23.85
C THR A 567 -9.71 14.21 23.89
N GLN A 568 -9.32 12.95 24.03
CA GLN A 568 -7.91 12.55 24.09
C GLN A 568 -7.20 12.67 22.73
N VAL A 569 -7.86 12.30 21.63
CA VAL A 569 -7.31 12.41 20.28
C VAL A 569 -7.24 13.87 19.82
N ASN A 570 -8.20 14.71 20.22
CA ASN A 570 -8.21 16.15 19.95
C ASN A 570 -7.98 16.53 18.47
N LYS A 571 -8.39 15.65 17.54
CA LYS A 571 -8.43 15.88 16.09
C LYS A 571 -9.51 15.00 15.44
N PRO A 572 -10.13 15.45 14.34
CA PRO A 572 -11.06 14.62 13.58
C PRO A 572 -10.29 13.48 12.89
N LEU A 573 -10.88 12.27 12.91
CA LEU A 573 -10.35 11.11 12.20
C LEU A 573 -10.89 11.08 10.76
N GLY A 574 -10.04 10.77 9.78
CA GLY A 574 -10.34 11.08 8.38
C GLY A 574 -11.43 10.24 7.72
N MET A 575 -11.71 9.03 8.22
CA MET A 575 -12.71 8.11 7.68
C MET A 575 -13.88 7.84 8.64
N GLN A 576 -13.98 8.60 9.74
CA GLN A 576 -15.04 8.42 10.74
C GLN A 576 -16.44 8.50 10.09
N PRO A 577 -17.24 7.43 10.13
CA PRO A 577 -18.63 7.50 9.68
C PRO A 577 -19.43 8.40 10.64
N ASN A 578 -20.36 9.18 10.08
CA ASN A 578 -21.23 10.03 10.87
C ASN A 578 -22.26 9.25 11.69
N TRP A 579 -22.59 8.02 11.30
CA TRP A 579 -23.47 7.14 12.07
C TRP A 579 -22.67 5.91 12.51
N ILE A 580 -22.74 5.59 13.80
CA ILE A 580 -22.18 4.37 14.39
C ILE A 580 -23.27 3.60 15.15
N ALA A 581 -23.19 2.28 15.20
CA ALA A 581 -24.04 1.44 16.02
C ALA A 581 -23.49 1.37 17.45
N LEU A 582 -24.37 1.51 18.45
CA LEU A 582 -24.03 1.34 19.87
C LEU A 582 -24.47 -0.02 20.42
N ASP A 583 -25.04 -0.89 19.59
CA ASP A 583 -25.50 -2.22 19.98
C ASP A 583 -24.84 -3.32 19.13
N GLN A 584 -24.81 -4.54 19.68
CA GLN A 584 -24.08 -5.69 19.11
C GLN A 584 -24.78 -6.36 17.90
N GLN A 585 -26.02 -5.97 17.56
CA GLN A 585 -26.83 -6.65 16.52
C GLN A 585 -27.21 -5.73 15.35
N SER A 586 -26.80 -4.47 15.39
CA SER A 586 -27.02 -3.48 14.34
C SER A 586 -25.81 -3.33 13.45
N VAL A 587 -26.05 -3.10 12.15
CA VAL A 587 -24.98 -2.81 11.20
C VAL A 587 -25.29 -1.49 10.50
N ALA A 588 -24.47 -0.47 10.75
CA ALA A 588 -24.45 0.72 9.91
C ALA A 588 -23.69 0.40 8.61
N LYS A 589 -24.41 0.20 7.50
CA LYS A 589 -23.75 -0.07 6.21
C LYS A 589 -23.24 1.23 5.59
N HIS A 590 -22.00 1.16 5.11
CA HIS A 590 -21.13 2.23 4.62
C HIS A 590 -21.80 3.40 3.87
N PRO A 591 -21.20 4.61 3.91
CA PRO A 591 -21.71 5.77 3.21
C PRO A 591 -21.87 5.51 1.72
N THR A 592 -23.06 5.81 1.18
CA THR A 592 -23.18 6.10 -0.25
C THR A 592 -22.43 7.41 -0.53
N LYS A 593 -21.82 7.52 -1.72
CA LYS A 593 -21.23 8.78 -2.24
C LYS A 593 -22.22 9.92 -1.92
N GLN A 594 -21.85 10.88 -1.04
CA GLN A 594 -22.67 12.00 -0.49
C GLN A 594 -23.13 11.93 0.99
N ARG A 595 -22.42 11.27 1.92
CA ARG A 595 -22.80 11.24 3.36
C ARG A 595 -24.24 10.76 3.62
N ARG A 596 -24.76 9.88 2.76
CA ARG A 596 -26.04 9.21 3.01
C ARG A 596 -25.79 7.80 3.48
N TYR A 597 -26.46 7.42 4.54
CA TYR A 597 -26.21 6.16 5.24
C TYR A 597 -27.37 5.20 5.01
N ASN A 598 -27.03 3.91 4.92
CA ASN A 598 -28.02 2.85 4.93
C ASN A 598 -27.86 2.13 6.26
N LEU A 599 -28.82 2.35 7.16
CA LEU A 599 -28.84 1.65 8.44
C LEU A 599 -29.64 0.37 8.26
N GLU A 600 -29.11 -0.75 8.73
CA GLU A 600 -29.81 -2.03 8.70
C GLU A 600 -29.81 -2.64 10.08
N THR A 601 -30.97 -3.15 10.46
CA THR A 601 -31.11 -3.87 11.70
C THR A 601 -31.74 -5.23 11.49
N ALA A 602 -31.25 -6.23 12.22
CA ALA A 602 -31.85 -7.55 12.25
C ALA A 602 -32.81 -7.67 13.44
N SER A 603 -33.97 -8.30 13.22
CA SER A 603 -34.86 -8.70 14.31
C SER A 603 -34.18 -9.79 15.15
N SER A 604 -34.10 -9.60 16.47
CA SER A 604 -33.75 -10.69 17.39
C SER A 604 -34.92 -11.68 17.49
N SER A 605 -34.66 -12.88 17.99
CA SER A 605 -35.67 -13.90 18.27
C SER A 605 -36.78 -13.36 19.18
N ALA A 606 -37.97 -13.97 19.09
CA ALA A 606 -39.26 -13.51 19.62
C ALA A 606 -39.37 -13.26 21.14
N GLU A 607 -38.30 -13.42 21.92
CA GLU A 607 -38.37 -13.41 23.38
C GLU A 607 -38.06 -12.07 24.05
N GLN A 608 -37.45 -11.09 23.35
CA GLN A 608 -37.29 -9.72 23.86
C GLN A 608 -37.34 -8.66 22.73
N PRO A 609 -38.04 -7.52 22.92
CA PRO A 609 -37.94 -6.39 22.01
C PRO A 609 -36.51 -5.84 22.03
N SER A 610 -35.76 -6.04 20.95
CA SER A 610 -34.43 -5.45 20.81
C SER A 610 -34.58 -3.95 20.51
N ARG A 611 -34.11 -3.12 21.44
CA ARG A 611 -33.92 -1.69 21.17
C ARG A 611 -32.53 -1.50 20.59
N GLN A 612 -32.48 -1.08 19.34
CA GLN A 612 -31.25 -0.82 18.62
C GLN A 612 -30.95 0.67 18.61
N THR A 613 -29.67 1.03 18.75
CA THR A 613 -29.28 2.44 18.90
C THR A 613 -28.17 2.78 17.93
N PHE A 614 -28.41 3.78 17.08
CA PHE A 614 -27.40 4.38 16.23
C PHE A 614 -27.07 5.77 16.74
N LEU A 615 -25.80 6.13 16.81
CA LEU A 615 -25.34 7.44 17.24
C LEU A 615 -24.81 8.23 16.05
N TYR A 616 -25.31 9.45 15.88
CA TYR A 616 -24.77 10.42 14.96
C TYR A 616 -23.66 11.23 15.63
N VAL A 617 -22.46 11.17 15.05
CA VAL A 617 -21.22 11.80 15.56
C VAL A 617 -20.76 12.98 14.70
N GLY A 618 -21.53 13.37 13.70
CA GLY A 618 -21.26 14.56 12.90
C GLY A 618 -21.64 15.84 13.63
N ASN A 619 -21.23 16.99 13.08
CA ASN A 619 -21.57 18.30 13.65
C ASN A 619 -23.08 18.54 13.59
N LEU A 620 -23.67 18.87 14.74
CA LEU A 620 -25.06 19.30 14.86
C LEU A 620 -25.13 20.84 14.88
N ALA A 621 -26.10 21.41 14.17
CA ALA A 621 -26.39 22.84 14.19
C ALA A 621 -27.57 23.17 15.13
N GLU A 622 -27.90 24.45 15.28
CA GLU A 622 -29.11 24.89 15.98
C GLU A 622 -30.41 24.42 15.30
N LYS A 623 -30.38 23.98 14.05
CA LYS A 623 -31.52 23.32 13.42
C LYS A 623 -31.03 22.20 12.55
N ASN A 624 -31.53 20.98 12.78
CA ASN A 624 -31.12 19.81 12.04
C ASN A 624 -32.34 19.15 11.39
N GLY A 625 -32.27 18.97 10.07
CA GLY A 625 -33.22 18.16 9.32
C GLY A 625 -32.70 16.74 9.19
N VAL A 626 -33.49 15.75 9.59
CA VAL A 626 -33.23 14.32 9.31
C VAL A 626 -34.11 13.88 8.16
N LYS A 627 -33.50 13.30 7.12
CA LYS A 627 -34.21 12.80 5.93
C LYS A 627 -33.74 11.40 5.58
N GLY A 628 -34.65 10.51 5.19
CA GLY A 628 -34.34 9.16 4.76
C GLY A 628 -35.55 8.44 4.17
N ARG A 629 -35.40 7.16 3.86
CA ARG A 629 -36.51 6.27 3.47
C ARG A 629 -36.45 4.99 4.29
N VAL A 630 -37.47 4.77 5.11
CA VAL A 630 -37.64 3.51 5.83
C VAL A 630 -38.18 2.48 4.87
N VAL A 631 -37.50 1.34 4.77
CA VAL A 631 -37.87 0.17 3.99
C VAL A 631 -38.10 -0.97 4.96
N MET A 632 -39.30 -1.52 4.90
CA MET A 632 -39.76 -2.57 5.78
C MET A 632 -40.40 -3.68 4.93
N PRO A 633 -39.98 -4.95 5.11
CA PRO A 633 -40.67 -6.10 4.54
C PRO A 633 -42.12 -6.17 5.02
N SER A 634 -43.03 -6.63 4.16
CA SER A 634 -44.47 -6.79 4.49
C SER A 634 -44.75 -7.79 5.62
N GLU A 635 -43.75 -8.58 5.99
CA GLU A 635 -43.83 -9.63 7.03
C GLU A 635 -43.47 -9.10 8.44
N CYS A 636 -43.04 -7.85 8.55
CA CYS A 636 -42.72 -7.21 9.82
C CYS A 636 -43.96 -6.59 10.50
N GLY A 637 -44.05 -6.70 11.83
CA GLY A 637 -45.16 -6.15 12.63
C GLY A 637 -45.15 -4.61 12.79
N GLY A 638 -44.12 -3.94 12.27
CA GLY A 638 -43.89 -2.50 12.41
C GLY A 638 -42.60 -2.17 13.17
N ALA A 639 -42.19 -0.91 13.12
CA ALA A 639 -41.05 -0.37 13.87
C ALA A 639 -41.30 1.06 14.31
N ASP A 640 -40.88 1.37 15.53
CA ASP A 640 -40.91 2.70 16.10
C ASP A 640 -39.50 3.31 16.04
N LEU A 641 -39.41 4.50 15.44
CA LEU A 641 -38.18 5.28 15.37
C LEU A 641 -38.29 6.49 16.30
N GLU A 642 -37.35 6.63 17.21
CA GLU A 642 -37.26 7.78 18.11
C GLU A 642 -35.87 8.42 17.99
N PHE A 643 -35.84 9.75 17.80
CA PHE A 643 -34.59 10.50 17.83
C PHE A 643 -34.40 11.14 19.20
N VAL A 644 -33.23 10.91 19.79
CA VAL A 644 -32.87 11.40 21.11
C VAL A 644 -31.60 12.21 21.00
N ALA A 645 -31.64 13.47 21.41
CA ALA A 645 -30.44 14.27 21.50
C ALA A 645 -29.74 14.03 22.82
N LEU A 646 -28.44 13.78 22.77
CA LEU A 646 -27.63 13.38 23.90
C LEU A 646 -26.57 14.43 24.21
N SER A 647 -26.37 14.69 25.50
CA SER A 647 -25.22 15.44 26.01
C SER A 647 -23.92 14.61 25.88
N GLU A 648 -22.78 15.23 26.15
CA GLU A 648 -21.47 14.57 26.23
C GLU A 648 -21.44 13.40 27.24
N GLN A 649 -22.33 13.44 28.24
CA GLN A 649 -22.46 12.40 29.27
C GLN A 649 -23.39 11.24 28.86
N GLY A 650 -23.96 11.29 27.65
CA GLY A 650 -24.96 10.32 27.18
C GLY A 650 -26.36 10.51 27.77
N GLN A 651 -26.62 11.64 28.43
CA GLN A 651 -27.95 11.95 28.98
C GLN A 651 -28.85 12.60 27.92
N ALA A 652 -30.10 12.16 27.85
CA ALA A 652 -31.10 12.72 26.93
C ALA A 652 -31.44 14.17 27.27
N VAL A 653 -31.20 15.08 26.34
CA VAL A 653 -31.52 16.51 26.43
C VAL A 653 -32.90 16.79 25.81
N ALA A 654 -33.25 16.07 24.75
CA ALA A 654 -34.58 16.12 24.13
C ALA A 654 -34.90 14.86 23.32
N ARG A 655 -36.18 14.69 22.98
CA ARG A 655 -36.73 13.54 22.26
C ARG A 655 -37.73 14.01 21.20
N SER A 656 -37.72 13.40 20.02
CA SER A 656 -38.63 13.74 18.90
C SER A 656 -40.05 13.18 19.04
N GLY A 657 -40.29 12.30 20.01
CA GLY A 657 -41.41 11.37 19.99
C GLY A 657 -41.17 10.19 19.05
N ALA A 658 -41.83 9.06 19.34
CA ALA A 658 -41.76 7.85 18.51
C ALA A 658 -42.59 8.01 17.23
N ILE A 659 -41.99 7.70 16.09
CA ILE A 659 -42.62 7.69 14.77
C ILE A 659 -42.80 6.23 14.37
N GLN A 660 -44.06 5.80 14.24
CA GLN A 660 -44.38 4.42 13.90
C GLN A 660 -44.38 4.21 12.38
N PHE A 661 -43.79 3.11 11.94
CA PHE A 661 -43.77 2.67 10.56
C PHE A 661 -44.32 1.25 10.47
N THR A 662 -45.32 1.03 9.62
CA THR A 662 -45.87 -0.30 9.29
C THR A 662 -45.59 -0.71 7.84
N GLU A 663 -45.10 0.23 7.03
CA GLU A 663 -44.79 0.02 5.62
C GLU A 663 -43.62 0.92 5.18
N THR A 664 -43.18 0.74 3.94
CA THR A 664 -42.09 1.55 3.36
C THR A 664 -42.54 3.00 3.17
N ALA A 665 -41.92 3.93 3.91
CA ALA A 665 -42.32 5.34 3.91
C ALA A 665 -41.13 6.32 3.98
N PRO A 666 -41.27 7.57 3.52
CA PRO A 666 -40.25 8.59 3.69
C PRO A 666 -40.14 9.04 5.16
N LEU A 667 -38.91 9.18 5.65
CA LEU A 667 -38.60 9.77 6.95
C LEU A 667 -38.21 11.23 6.75
N ARG A 668 -38.91 12.14 7.44
CA ARG A 668 -38.59 13.57 7.51
C ARG A 668 -38.88 14.08 8.91
N LEU A 669 -37.86 14.61 9.57
CA LEU A 669 -37.98 15.18 10.90
C LEU A 669 -37.15 16.46 10.98
N GLU A 670 -37.69 17.48 11.62
CA GLU A 670 -36.94 18.69 11.97
C GLU A 670 -36.72 18.68 13.48
N LEU A 671 -35.47 18.88 13.88
CA LEU A 671 -35.03 18.92 15.27
C LEU A 671 -34.51 20.34 15.55
N ASP A 672 -35.23 21.06 16.40
CA ASP A 672 -34.84 22.40 16.86
C ASP A 672 -33.70 22.33 17.89
N GLY A 673 -32.82 23.31 17.86
CA GLY A 673 -31.49 23.39 18.50
C GLY A 673 -31.40 22.80 19.88
N LEU A 674 -30.79 21.62 19.92
CA LEU A 674 -30.50 20.88 21.12
C LEU A 674 -29.04 21.22 21.43
N ASP A 675 -28.76 21.76 22.62
CA ASP A 675 -27.39 21.87 23.18
C ASP A 675 -26.83 20.46 23.43
N ALA A 676 -26.74 19.67 22.36
CA ALA A 676 -26.49 18.25 22.36
C ALA A 676 -25.21 17.99 21.57
N ALA A 677 -24.36 17.14 22.13
CA ALA A 677 -23.14 16.71 21.50
C ALA A 677 -23.40 15.65 20.43
N TYR A 678 -24.47 14.84 20.62
CA TYR A 678 -24.78 13.73 19.73
C TYR A 678 -26.28 13.59 19.48
N LEU A 679 -26.64 12.90 18.39
CA LEU A 679 -28.02 12.55 18.07
C LEU A 679 -28.14 11.03 17.95
N ALA A 680 -28.86 10.40 18.86
CA ALA A 680 -29.17 8.98 18.79
C ALA A 680 -30.47 8.72 18.03
N LEU A 681 -30.49 7.65 17.24
CA LEU A 681 -31.66 7.03 16.65
C LEU A 681 -31.91 5.71 17.36
N GLU A 682 -32.97 5.66 18.14
CA GLU A 682 -33.45 4.47 18.83
C GLU A 682 -34.51 3.79 17.96
N VAL A 683 -34.27 2.54 17.61
CA VAL A 683 -35.14 1.70 16.80
C VAL A 683 -35.73 0.62 17.69
N SER A 684 -37.06 0.55 17.77
CA SER A 684 -37.77 -0.52 18.47
C SER A 684 -38.63 -1.28 17.46
N GLN A 685 -38.37 -2.57 17.27
CA GLN A 685 -39.16 -3.41 16.36
C GLN A 685 -40.22 -4.20 17.13
N THR A 686 -41.42 -4.28 16.58
CA THR A 686 -42.46 -5.20 17.04
C THR A 686 -42.22 -6.58 16.43
N ALA A 687 -42.18 -7.62 17.26
CA ALA A 687 -41.90 -8.99 16.85
C ALA A 687 -42.82 -9.46 15.71
N ALA A 688 -42.23 -10.13 14.70
CA ALA A 688 -42.97 -10.74 13.61
C ALA A 688 -43.90 -11.86 14.12
N SER A 689 -45.08 -12.00 13.53
CA SER A 689 -46.03 -13.07 13.87
C SER A 689 -45.63 -14.45 13.33
N SER A 690 -44.57 -14.56 12.52
CA SER A 690 -44.09 -15.80 11.93
C SER A 690 -42.79 -16.29 12.59
N THR A 691 -42.72 -17.61 12.83
CA THR A 691 -41.65 -18.32 13.54
C THR A 691 -40.34 -18.48 12.76
N GLU A 692 -40.20 -17.89 11.56
CA GLU A 692 -38.95 -17.94 10.81
C GLU A 692 -38.02 -16.79 11.22
N SER A 693 -37.12 -17.10 12.17
CA SER A 693 -36.06 -16.19 12.62
C SER A 693 -35.19 -15.77 11.44
N GLY A 694 -35.25 -14.48 11.07
CA GLY A 694 -34.32 -13.86 10.10
C GLY A 694 -34.95 -13.06 8.95
N GLN A 695 -36.28 -13.08 8.76
CA GLN A 695 -36.91 -12.40 7.61
C GLN A 695 -37.30 -10.94 7.89
N CYS A 696 -37.45 -10.53 9.15
CA CYS A 696 -37.74 -9.13 9.48
C CYS A 696 -36.44 -8.33 9.69
N SER A 697 -36.12 -7.46 8.73
CA SER A 697 -35.03 -6.48 8.84
C SER A 697 -35.53 -5.09 8.47
N LEU A 698 -35.25 -4.10 9.32
CA LEU A 698 -35.53 -2.70 9.02
C LEU A 698 -34.34 -2.13 8.26
N ARG A 699 -34.60 -1.44 7.14
CA ARG A 699 -33.58 -0.71 6.41
C ARG A 699 -33.95 0.76 6.31
N ILE A 700 -33.07 1.65 6.75
CA ILE A 700 -33.24 3.10 6.56
C ILE A 700 -32.26 3.54 5.48
N ASN A 701 -32.77 3.75 4.28
CA ASN A 701 -31.97 4.10 3.11
C ASN A 701 -31.80 5.61 2.97
N ASN A 702 -30.62 6.03 2.50
CA ASN A 702 -30.30 7.44 2.23
C ASN A 702 -30.50 8.36 3.44
N LEU A 703 -30.19 7.90 4.65
CA LEU A 703 -30.30 8.70 5.86
C LEU A 703 -29.27 9.84 5.84
N VAL A 704 -29.76 11.07 5.99
CA VAL A 704 -28.96 12.31 5.99
C VAL A 704 -29.42 13.20 7.14
N VAL A 705 -28.45 13.76 7.85
CA VAL A 705 -28.64 14.87 8.79
C VAL A 705 -28.07 16.11 8.14
N SER A 706 -28.90 17.14 7.95
CA SER A 706 -28.50 18.43 7.37
C SER A 706 -28.69 19.54 8.38
N SER A 707 -27.62 20.31 8.64
CA SER A 707 -27.71 21.61 9.29
C SER A 707 -28.50 22.56 8.39
N GLN A 708 -29.57 23.15 8.92
CA GLN A 708 -30.33 24.19 8.22
C GLN A 708 -29.78 25.58 8.50
#